data_AF-A0A1V6I0M6-F1
#
_entry.id   AF-A0A1V6I0M6-F1
#
_cell.length_a   1.000
_cell.length_b   1.000
_cell.length_c   1.000
_cell.angle_alpha   90.00
_cell.angle_beta   90.00
_cell.angle_gamma   90.00
#
_symmetry.space_group_name_H-M   'P 1'
#
loop_
_entity.id
_entity.type
_entity.pdbx_description
1 polymer ?
#
loop_
_entity_poly.entity_id
_entity_poly.type
_entity_poly.pdbx_seq_one_letter_code
_entity_poly.pdbx_strand_id
1 'polypeptide(L)'
;MNYKYEKEPVIVATSGRYEFSNKGYDLFINALAELNKNTNLKEEVLALILVPANNYGAVNQLYNILNNVQGDTNIVNNFLTHNIHDIEYDPIAKRICEKQLFNKAENKVKIIFVPTYLNGDDGIFDIKYYDLLPGLDLTAFVSYYEPWGYTPLESVAFGIPTITTSLAGFGKWMQGVLDENDKSVKVINRTDDNADEVVAEIINYFNFYLALNQKERENLSKSAFAASDNALWTNLIKEYEKAYSFALEKVNDRQDEFVKQIPSRPISETYDKELHTPQWRKLEVKTHVTERFSALIAISCNLWWTWNKPARTMFKYIDPELWIEHAKNPVTFLENVSISRLQELENDKYFTNLYDSVCKEFYEYIAKKKEKKAPKIAYFSMEYGFDDNLKIFSGGLGILAGDFLKEASDTNTDLVGIGLLYRYGYFKQKITSLGEQNAEYIPQNFDKMPIQPVRDDKNEQMKIMVYFPGRNVYAKIWKANIGRIPLYLLDTDVEENQEQDKYITSRLYGGDIEFRFKQEMILGVGGIRALQALNIYPDVYHCNEGHAAFIGLERLRILRTRRNLKFEEALEIIRASTLFTTHTPVPAGHDTFDENLMRTYMSHYPERLKITWDEMMRLGMLNKGDKFSMSYLAANVSQEINGVSMLHGQVSKEMFKDLWKGYFAEENHVGYVTNGVHYHTWTASAWQNLYLTTFGKEFLNDLSNQKYWSKIQDVDDEIIWDIRQKQRAKLVNFVKNKVRRNWIRRYEDPKNLVAVTEKINENVLTIGFARRFATYKRGDLLLKNPERLARILNNPEKPVQILFAGKAHPNDKAGQDLIKKIVQISKQPEFLGKIIFVEDYDINLAKHLVQGVDIWLNTPTRPQEASGTSGMKAVMNGALHFSVLDGWWVEGYKEGAGWALPEKRTYQDQELQNELDTQTIYSLLENEIVPLFYNRDEKGIPHDWIKFIKNSIATIAPQFTTKRMIDDYFDKYYNKLYQRSELMKPNLYEMASKIADWKKSVKRGWNDLEIVSVKFPDFDKHPLSVNENFTGEIEINLKGLSSDDIGVEVIVTDATTNGFTKIYAIHQAELVEVKNKIARYIVNSAPKKPGFYNYAIRVYAKNDLLPYKQDSGLVLWA
;
A
#
# COMPACT_ATOMS: atom_id res chain seq x y z
N MET A 1 14.17 -49.51 5.93
CA MET A 1 15.00 -50.59 5.34
C MET A 1 16.45 -50.32 5.68
N ASN A 2 17.15 -51.27 6.31
CA ASN A 2 18.59 -51.20 6.58
C ASN A 2 19.37 -52.00 5.52
N TYR A 3 19.12 -51.74 4.22
CA TYR A 3 19.90 -52.34 3.15
C TYR A 3 21.02 -51.39 2.74
N LYS A 4 22.26 -51.89 2.72
CA LYS A 4 23.43 -51.14 2.27
C LYS A 4 24.02 -51.91 1.09
N TYR A 5 24.12 -51.27 -0.06
CA TYR A 5 24.76 -51.85 -1.23
C TYR A 5 26.22 -52.20 -0.94
N GLU A 6 26.68 -53.37 -1.39
CA GLU A 6 28.07 -53.80 -1.23
C GLU A 6 29.02 -53.07 -2.20
N LYS A 7 28.50 -52.65 -3.34
CA LYS A 7 29.16 -51.84 -4.38
C LYS A 7 28.18 -50.82 -4.91
N GLU A 8 28.67 -49.74 -5.51
CA GLU A 8 27.80 -48.74 -6.15
C GLU A 8 26.90 -49.43 -7.18
N PRO A 9 25.56 -49.30 -7.07
CA PRO A 9 24.64 -49.87 -8.05
C PRO A 9 24.66 -49.01 -9.31
N VAL A 10 24.27 -49.62 -10.44
CA VAL A 10 24.00 -48.85 -11.66
C VAL A 10 22.69 -48.08 -11.47
N ILE A 11 22.76 -46.75 -11.56
CA ILE A 11 21.63 -45.86 -11.34
C ILE A 11 20.98 -45.54 -12.68
N VAL A 12 19.74 -46.00 -12.86
CA VAL A 12 18.94 -45.75 -14.05
C VAL A 12 17.77 -44.83 -13.74
N ALA A 13 17.36 -43.95 -14.65
CA ALA A 13 16.20 -43.09 -14.40
C ALA A 13 15.27 -42.88 -15.60
N THR A 14 14.04 -42.48 -15.26
CA THR A 14 13.07 -41.90 -16.18
C THR A 14 12.43 -40.65 -15.56
N SER A 15 11.97 -39.74 -16.40
CA SER A 15 11.46 -38.40 -16.02
C SER A 15 10.60 -37.82 -17.13
N GLY A 16 9.76 -36.85 -16.81
CA GLY A 16 8.90 -36.16 -17.77
C GLY A 16 7.64 -35.58 -17.13
N ARG A 17 6.58 -35.44 -17.94
CA ARG A 17 5.24 -35.12 -17.43
C ARG A 17 4.62 -36.35 -16.75
N TYR A 18 3.71 -36.15 -15.81
CA TYR A 18 2.98 -37.25 -15.20
C TYR A 18 1.90 -37.79 -16.14
N GLU A 19 2.30 -38.60 -17.12
CA GLU A 19 1.39 -39.31 -18.01
C GLU A 19 1.82 -40.78 -18.12
N PHE A 20 1.13 -41.64 -17.36
CA PHE A 20 1.54 -43.01 -17.07
C PHE A 20 1.99 -43.82 -18.31
N SER A 21 1.11 -43.99 -19.31
CA SER A 21 1.42 -44.76 -20.52
C SER A 21 2.09 -43.93 -21.62
N ASN A 22 1.76 -42.64 -21.71
CA ASN A 22 2.29 -41.77 -22.77
C ASN A 22 3.74 -41.39 -22.56
N LYS A 23 4.22 -41.25 -21.31
CA LYS A 23 5.65 -41.14 -21.01
C LYS A 23 6.34 -42.49 -20.82
N GLY A 24 5.57 -43.57 -20.88
CA GLY A 24 6.09 -44.94 -20.86
C GLY A 24 6.59 -45.38 -19.49
N TYR A 25 6.08 -44.80 -18.41
CA TYR A 25 6.39 -45.25 -17.05
C TYR A 25 5.91 -46.69 -16.82
N ASP A 26 4.79 -47.06 -17.43
CA ASP A 26 4.29 -48.44 -17.46
C ASP A 26 5.28 -49.42 -18.09
N LEU A 27 5.85 -49.07 -19.26
CA LEU A 27 6.84 -49.87 -19.97
C LEU A 27 8.15 -49.96 -19.19
N PHE A 28 8.61 -48.84 -18.61
CA PHE A 28 9.81 -48.79 -17.77
C PHE A 28 9.67 -49.69 -16.52
N ILE A 29 8.54 -49.60 -15.81
CA ILE A 29 8.28 -50.44 -14.63
C ILE A 29 8.18 -51.92 -15.03
N ASN A 30 7.50 -52.23 -16.15
CA ASN A 30 7.42 -53.61 -16.65
C ASN A 30 8.81 -54.17 -16.98
N ALA A 31 9.68 -53.39 -17.62
CA ALA A 31 11.05 -53.80 -17.93
C ALA A 31 11.89 -54.07 -16.67
N LEU A 32 11.77 -53.20 -15.65
CA LEU A 32 12.45 -53.40 -14.36
C LEU A 32 11.97 -54.67 -13.64
N ALA A 33 10.68 -54.99 -13.72
CA ALA A 33 10.11 -56.19 -13.13
C ALA A 33 10.64 -57.47 -13.77
N GLU A 34 10.76 -57.51 -15.10
CA GLU A 34 11.36 -58.64 -15.81
C GLU A 34 12.88 -58.72 -15.57
N LEU A 35 13.57 -57.57 -15.55
CA LEU A 35 14.99 -57.52 -15.22
C LEU A 35 15.27 -58.09 -13.83
N ASN A 36 14.44 -57.78 -12.83
CA ASN A 36 14.59 -58.28 -11.45
C ASN A 36 14.48 -59.81 -11.33
N LYS A 37 13.82 -60.48 -12.29
CA LYS A 37 13.74 -61.95 -12.33
C LYS A 37 15.04 -62.60 -12.83
N ASN A 38 15.92 -61.83 -13.46
CA ASN A 38 17.18 -62.35 -14.00
C ASN A 38 18.18 -62.63 -12.86
N THR A 39 18.28 -63.90 -12.47
CA THR A 39 19.20 -64.36 -11.42
C THR A 39 20.68 -64.17 -11.76
N ASN A 40 21.02 -64.02 -13.06
CA ASN A 40 22.38 -63.87 -13.58
C ASN A 40 22.88 -62.41 -13.61
N LEU A 41 22.12 -61.43 -13.12
CA LEU A 41 22.57 -60.04 -13.00
C LEU A 41 23.85 -59.94 -12.16
N LYS A 42 24.92 -59.40 -12.72
CA LYS A 42 26.23 -59.26 -12.04
C LYS A 42 26.33 -58.03 -11.15
N GLU A 43 25.56 -56.98 -11.45
CA GLU A 43 25.52 -55.70 -10.74
C GLU A 43 24.09 -55.43 -10.26
N GLU A 44 23.96 -54.71 -9.15
CA GLU A 44 22.67 -54.21 -8.66
C GLU A 44 22.26 -52.96 -9.43
N VAL A 45 20.95 -52.76 -9.60
CA VAL A 45 20.36 -51.62 -10.31
C VAL A 45 19.46 -50.83 -9.36
N LEU A 46 19.64 -49.50 -9.34
CA LEU A 46 18.75 -48.56 -8.67
C LEU A 46 18.00 -47.74 -9.73
N ALA A 47 16.68 -47.90 -9.81
CA ALA A 47 15.84 -47.18 -10.74
C ALA A 47 15.13 -45.99 -10.08
N LEU A 48 15.26 -44.80 -10.65
CA LEU A 48 14.59 -43.58 -10.20
C LEU A 48 13.47 -43.19 -11.17
N ILE A 49 12.27 -42.98 -10.64
CA ILE A 49 11.17 -42.35 -11.37
C ILE A 49 11.03 -40.92 -10.86
N LEU A 50 11.52 -39.96 -11.65
CA LEU A 50 11.64 -38.54 -11.30
C LEU A 50 10.49 -37.75 -11.94
N VAL A 51 9.28 -37.89 -11.41
CA VAL A 51 8.09 -37.23 -11.97
C VAL A 51 7.22 -36.66 -10.86
N PRO A 52 6.88 -35.36 -10.87
CA PRO A 52 6.03 -34.76 -9.86
C PRO A 52 4.63 -35.36 -9.90
N ALA A 53 4.10 -35.75 -8.75
CA ALA A 53 2.72 -36.21 -8.57
C ALA A 53 2.01 -35.37 -7.49
N ASN A 54 0.74 -35.65 -7.23
CA ASN A 54 -0.05 -34.99 -6.20
C ASN A 54 0.40 -35.40 -4.78
N ASN A 55 1.55 -34.87 -4.34
CA ASN A 55 2.18 -35.21 -3.06
C ASN A 55 1.91 -34.15 -1.98
N TYR A 56 1.99 -34.53 -0.70
CA TYR A 56 1.84 -33.64 0.47
C TYR A 56 3.10 -33.55 1.33
N GLY A 57 4.27 -33.76 0.72
CA GLY A 57 5.57 -33.60 1.36
C GLY A 57 6.31 -34.91 1.63
N ALA A 58 7.56 -34.79 2.05
CA ALA A 58 8.48 -35.89 2.30
C ALA A 58 7.91 -36.94 3.25
N VAL A 59 8.31 -38.21 3.05
CA VAL A 59 8.01 -39.29 4.00
C VAL A 59 8.79 -39.01 5.28
N ASN A 60 8.10 -38.56 6.33
CA ASN A 60 8.71 -38.13 7.60
C ASN A 60 9.64 -39.20 8.20
N GLN A 61 9.28 -40.48 8.10
CA GLN A 61 10.11 -41.58 8.59
C GLN A 61 11.45 -41.68 7.83
N LEU A 62 11.44 -41.40 6.52
CA LEU A 62 12.65 -41.36 5.70
C LEU A 62 13.51 -40.14 6.05
N TYR A 63 12.89 -38.97 6.23
CA TYR A 63 13.56 -37.76 6.70
C TYR A 63 14.27 -37.96 8.05
N ASN A 64 13.58 -38.58 9.02
CA ASN A 64 14.12 -38.87 10.35
C ASN A 64 15.35 -39.78 10.27
N ILE A 65 15.33 -40.80 9.41
CA ILE A 65 16.44 -41.73 9.18
C ILE A 65 17.65 -41.00 8.57
N LEU A 66 17.44 -40.19 7.52
CA LEU A 66 18.52 -39.49 6.83
C LEU A 66 19.19 -38.42 7.71
N ASN A 67 18.43 -37.77 8.59
CA ASN A 67 18.90 -36.65 9.42
C ASN A 67 19.19 -37.03 10.89
N ASN A 68 19.09 -38.32 11.26
CA ASN A 68 19.26 -38.80 12.63
C ASN A 68 18.39 -38.06 13.68
N VAL A 69 17.14 -37.73 13.32
CA VAL A 69 16.19 -37.03 14.20
C VAL A 69 15.37 -38.04 15.02
N GLN A 70 15.10 -37.75 16.30
CA GLN A 70 14.21 -38.58 17.13
C GLN A 70 12.77 -38.56 16.59
N GLY A 71 12.22 -39.73 16.23
CA GLY A 71 10.85 -39.88 15.71
C GLY A 71 10.53 -41.31 15.27
N ASP A 72 9.34 -41.54 14.70
CA ASP A 72 9.00 -42.82 14.04
C ASP A 72 9.90 -43.02 12.81
N THR A 73 10.44 -44.23 12.67
CA THR A 73 11.34 -44.65 11.58
C THR A 73 10.79 -45.82 10.77
N ASN A 74 9.54 -46.24 11.00
CA ASN A 74 8.95 -47.37 10.30
C ASN A 74 8.38 -46.96 8.93
N ILE A 75 9.09 -47.28 7.85
CA ILE A 75 8.66 -46.95 6.48
C ILE A 75 7.68 -48.02 5.96
N VAL A 76 6.44 -47.61 5.67
CA VAL A 76 5.39 -48.48 5.12
C VAL A 76 5.57 -48.71 3.62
N ASN A 77 5.78 -47.65 2.83
CA ASN A 77 6.02 -47.72 1.39
C ASN A 77 7.49 -47.46 1.09
N ASN A 78 8.25 -48.53 0.88
CA ASN A 78 9.71 -48.49 0.75
C ASN A 78 10.24 -48.05 -0.63
N PHE A 79 9.34 -47.67 -1.53
CA PHE A 79 9.66 -47.13 -2.86
C PHE A 79 9.29 -45.64 -3.00
N LEU A 80 8.75 -44.98 -1.98
CA LEU A 80 8.34 -43.57 -2.05
C LEU A 80 9.26 -42.66 -1.24
N THR A 81 9.61 -41.50 -1.82
CA THR A 81 10.33 -40.45 -1.07
C THR A 81 9.39 -39.42 -0.45
N HIS A 82 8.23 -39.17 -1.08
CA HIS A 82 7.21 -38.22 -0.62
C HIS A 82 5.85 -38.90 -0.59
N ASN A 83 5.00 -38.47 0.35
CA ASN A 83 3.67 -39.03 0.50
C ASN A 83 2.75 -38.54 -0.62
N ILE A 84 2.04 -39.46 -1.27
CA ILE A 84 1.11 -39.18 -2.37
C ILE A 84 -0.32 -39.25 -1.86
N HIS A 85 -1.16 -38.31 -2.27
CA HIS A 85 -2.61 -38.36 -2.02
C HIS A 85 -3.25 -39.52 -2.79
N ASP A 86 -4.15 -40.27 -2.15
CA ASP A 86 -4.91 -41.34 -2.80
C ASP A 86 -4.01 -42.37 -3.50
N ILE A 87 -2.93 -42.80 -2.82
CA ILE A 87 -1.88 -43.70 -3.36
C ILE A 87 -2.44 -44.97 -4.05
N GLU A 88 -3.58 -45.49 -3.59
CA GLU A 88 -4.25 -46.66 -4.18
C GLU A 88 -4.72 -46.42 -5.63
N TYR A 89 -4.89 -45.16 -6.02
CA TYR A 89 -5.30 -44.71 -7.35
C TYR A 89 -4.15 -44.14 -8.19
N ASP A 90 -2.96 -43.94 -7.60
CA ASP A 90 -1.78 -43.46 -8.33
C ASP A 90 -1.28 -44.57 -9.30
N PRO A 91 -1.27 -44.33 -10.63
CA PRO A 91 -0.95 -45.37 -11.60
C PRO A 91 0.46 -45.94 -11.48
N ILE A 92 1.45 -45.12 -11.10
CA ILE A 92 2.84 -45.53 -10.94
C ILE A 92 2.98 -46.40 -9.68
N ALA A 93 2.49 -45.93 -8.54
CA ALA A 93 2.51 -46.70 -7.28
C ALA A 93 1.73 -48.02 -7.42
N LYS A 94 0.55 -47.98 -8.05
CA LYS A 94 -0.25 -49.16 -8.33
C LYS A 94 0.51 -50.16 -9.20
N ARG A 95 1.16 -49.73 -10.28
CA ARG A 95 1.92 -50.62 -11.16
C ARG A 95 3.16 -51.21 -10.48
N ILE A 96 3.86 -50.43 -9.64
CA ILE A 96 4.98 -50.93 -8.81
C ILE A 96 4.49 -52.07 -7.91
N CYS A 97 3.33 -51.88 -7.26
CA CYS A 97 2.70 -52.90 -6.42
C CYS A 97 2.25 -54.13 -7.22
N GLU A 98 1.59 -53.95 -8.37
CA GLU A 98 1.15 -55.04 -9.27
C GLU A 98 2.33 -55.90 -9.74
N LYS A 99 3.48 -55.28 -10.00
CA LYS A 99 4.71 -55.96 -10.42
C LYS A 99 5.58 -56.44 -9.24
N GLN A 100 5.11 -56.28 -8.00
CA GLN A 100 5.77 -56.73 -6.77
C GLN A 100 7.20 -56.18 -6.57
N LEU A 101 7.45 -54.96 -7.03
CA LEU A 101 8.75 -54.29 -6.87
C LEU A 101 8.86 -53.60 -5.51
N PHE A 102 8.95 -54.40 -4.45
CA PHE A 102 8.95 -53.93 -3.05
C PHE A 102 10.35 -53.76 -2.44
N ASN A 103 11.40 -53.59 -3.25
CA ASN A 103 12.77 -53.34 -2.79
C ASN A 103 13.32 -54.31 -1.72
N LYS A 104 12.95 -55.60 -1.77
CA LYS A 104 13.43 -56.58 -0.77
C LYS A 104 14.96 -56.72 -0.85
N ALA A 105 15.59 -57.16 0.24
CA ALA A 105 17.04 -57.25 0.33
C ALA A 105 17.65 -58.15 -0.77
N GLU A 106 16.95 -59.23 -1.13
CA GLU A 106 17.32 -60.17 -2.18
C GLU A 106 17.09 -59.66 -3.61
N ASN A 107 16.40 -58.53 -3.81
CA ASN A 107 16.14 -57.98 -5.14
C ASN A 107 17.37 -57.26 -5.68
N LYS A 108 17.87 -57.69 -6.84
CA LYS A 108 18.99 -57.01 -7.53
C LYS A 108 18.56 -55.73 -8.23
N VAL A 109 17.27 -55.54 -8.48
CA VAL A 109 16.69 -54.30 -9.00
C VAL A 109 15.84 -53.65 -7.91
N LYS A 110 16.15 -52.41 -7.57
CA LYS A 110 15.43 -51.60 -6.58
C LYS A 110 14.89 -50.34 -7.28
N ILE A 111 13.71 -49.87 -6.88
CA ILE A 111 13.00 -48.76 -7.51
C ILE A 111 12.63 -47.69 -6.47
N ILE A 112 12.85 -46.42 -6.80
CA ILE A 112 12.47 -45.27 -6.00
C ILE A 112 11.65 -44.31 -6.87
N PHE A 113 10.44 -44.03 -6.43
CA PHE A 113 9.56 -43.06 -7.02
C PHE A 113 9.64 -41.75 -6.24
N VAL A 114 9.99 -40.68 -6.96
CA VAL A 114 10.19 -39.32 -6.47
C VAL A 114 9.07 -38.44 -6.99
N PRO A 115 7.93 -38.33 -6.26
CA PRO A 115 6.73 -37.67 -6.78
C PRO A 115 6.75 -36.14 -6.59
N THR A 116 7.92 -35.50 -6.70
CA THR A 116 8.10 -34.06 -6.50
C THR A 116 9.11 -33.47 -7.51
N TYR A 117 9.15 -32.14 -7.61
CA TYR A 117 10.21 -31.46 -8.35
C TYR A 117 11.50 -31.40 -7.54
N LEU A 118 12.62 -31.73 -8.17
CA LEU A 118 13.96 -31.56 -7.59
C LEU A 118 14.48 -30.14 -7.89
N ASN A 119 14.12 -29.19 -7.03
CA ASN A 119 14.49 -27.77 -7.10
C ASN A 119 15.56 -27.37 -6.05
N GLY A 120 16.03 -28.33 -5.25
CA GLY A 120 17.02 -28.13 -4.19
C GLY A 120 16.42 -27.87 -2.79
N ASP A 121 15.10 -28.05 -2.60
CA ASP A 121 14.45 -27.94 -1.29
C ASP A 121 13.31 -28.95 -1.06
N ASP A 122 13.44 -30.17 -1.62
CA ASP A 122 12.42 -31.23 -1.49
C ASP A 122 12.39 -31.90 -0.11
N GLY A 123 13.44 -31.76 0.68
CA GLY A 123 13.55 -32.31 2.03
C GLY A 123 13.95 -33.78 2.07
N ILE A 124 14.23 -34.44 0.94
CA ILE A 124 14.86 -35.77 0.92
C ILE A 124 16.20 -35.73 0.21
N PHE A 125 16.23 -35.24 -1.03
CA PHE A 125 17.46 -35.13 -1.80
C PHE A 125 18.16 -33.79 -1.55
N ASP A 126 17.40 -32.69 -1.48
CA ASP A 126 17.87 -31.30 -1.38
C ASP A 126 18.90 -30.94 -2.47
N ILE A 127 18.76 -31.57 -3.64
CA ILE A 127 19.60 -31.41 -4.82
C ILE A 127 18.71 -31.04 -6.01
N LYS A 128 19.17 -30.14 -6.88
CA LYS A 128 18.41 -29.79 -8.09
C LYS A 128 18.48 -30.91 -9.11
N TYR A 129 17.47 -31.03 -9.97
CA TYR A 129 17.42 -32.03 -11.05
C TYR A 129 18.71 -32.05 -11.89
N TYR A 130 19.22 -30.87 -12.30
CA TYR A 130 20.45 -30.79 -13.10
C TYR A 130 21.74 -31.10 -12.33
N ASP A 131 21.70 -31.09 -10.99
CA ASP A 131 22.81 -31.50 -10.15
C ASP A 131 22.76 -33.02 -9.86
N LEU A 132 21.56 -33.62 -9.90
CA LEU A 132 21.35 -35.07 -9.76
C LEU A 132 21.57 -35.82 -11.08
N LEU A 133 21.17 -35.22 -12.21
CA LEU A 133 21.23 -35.81 -13.54
C LEU A 133 22.62 -36.38 -13.91
N PRO A 134 23.76 -35.67 -13.71
CA PRO A 134 25.09 -36.20 -14.02
C PRO A 134 25.51 -37.43 -13.20
N GLY A 135 24.80 -37.74 -12.11
CA GLY A 135 25.02 -38.92 -11.28
C GLY A 135 24.30 -40.18 -11.78
N LEU A 136 23.59 -40.10 -12.92
CA LEU A 136 22.90 -41.24 -13.52
C LEU A 136 23.79 -41.97 -14.53
N ASP A 137 23.73 -43.29 -14.54
CA ASP A 137 24.48 -44.13 -15.47
C ASP A 137 23.77 -44.31 -16.81
N LEU A 138 22.43 -44.34 -16.78
CA LEU A 138 21.58 -44.63 -17.93
C LEU A 138 20.17 -44.05 -17.76
N THR A 139 19.54 -43.58 -18.84
CA THR A 139 18.15 -43.13 -18.79
C THR A 139 17.26 -43.81 -19.83
N ALA A 140 15.96 -43.84 -19.56
CA ALA A 140 14.95 -44.36 -20.49
C ALA A 140 13.72 -43.45 -20.56
N PHE A 141 13.61 -42.71 -21.66
CA PHE A 141 12.49 -41.81 -21.97
C PHE A 141 11.68 -42.37 -23.14
N VAL A 142 10.96 -43.45 -22.86
CA VAL A 142 10.25 -44.20 -23.88
C VAL A 142 8.88 -43.60 -24.19
N SER A 143 8.80 -42.30 -24.52
CA SER A 143 7.54 -41.59 -24.78
C SER A 143 6.76 -42.17 -25.98
N TYR A 144 5.43 -42.22 -25.89
CA TYR A 144 4.51 -42.55 -26.99
C TYR A 144 4.26 -41.33 -27.89
N TYR A 145 4.31 -40.12 -27.32
CA TYR A 145 4.28 -38.89 -28.10
C TYR A 145 5.18 -37.85 -27.43
N GLU A 146 5.97 -37.15 -28.24
CA GLU A 146 6.68 -35.96 -27.78
C GLU A 146 7.07 -35.08 -28.98
N PRO A 147 6.61 -33.82 -29.08
CA PRO A 147 6.94 -32.98 -30.24
C PRO A 147 8.44 -32.81 -30.47
N TRP A 148 9.20 -32.74 -29.37
CA TRP A 148 10.67 -32.80 -29.38
C TRP A 148 11.12 -33.87 -28.40
N GLY A 149 11.28 -33.56 -27.12
CA GLY A 149 11.77 -34.52 -26.11
C GLY A 149 13.01 -33.96 -25.49
N TYR A 150 12.83 -33.01 -24.57
CA TYR A 150 13.94 -32.29 -23.96
C TYR A 150 14.69 -33.17 -22.97
N THR A 151 13.99 -34.00 -22.20
CA THR A 151 14.61 -34.90 -21.21
C THR A 151 15.68 -35.83 -21.79
N PRO A 152 15.45 -36.52 -22.93
CA PRO A 152 16.52 -37.30 -23.55
C PRO A 152 17.69 -36.44 -24.06
N LEU A 153 17.44 -35.24 -24.60
CA LEU A 153 18.51 -34.33 -25.00
C LEU A 153 19.34 -33.86 -23.79
N GLU A 154 18.69 -33.48 -22.69
CA GLU A 154 19.34 -33.08 -21.44
C GLU A 154 20.24 -34.20 -20.93
N SER A 155 19.73 -35.42 -20.87
CA SER A 155 20.49 -36.60 -20.43
C SER A 155 21.75 -36.81 -21.28
N VAL A 156 21.60 -36.80 -22.60
CA VAL A 156 22.71 -36.96 -23.55
C VAL A 156 23.72 -35.81 -23.44
N ALA A 157 23.26 -34.58 -23.19
CA ALA A 157 24.11 -33.40 -22.97
C ALA A 157 24.92 -33.44 -21.66
N PHE A 158 24.55 -34.28 -20.69
CA PHE A 158 25.37 -34.58 -19.53
C PHE A 158 26.22 -35.86 -19.69
N GLY A 159 26.27 -36.41 -20.91
CA GLY A 159 27.05 -37.61 -21.22
C GLY A 159 26.39 -38.91 -20.75
N ILE A 160 25.07 -38.93 -20.61
CA ILE A 160 24.35 -40.09 -20.09
C ILE A 160 23.70 -40.84 -21.26
N PRO A 161 24.08 -42.11 -21.52
CA PRO A 161 23.46 -42.91 -22.56
C PRO A 161 21.95 -43.04 -22.32
N THR A 162 21.16 -42.97 -23.39
CA THR A 162 19.72 -42.71 -23.27
C THR A 162 18.90 -43.57 -24.22
N ILE A 163 17.84 -44.20 -23.71
CA ILE A 163 16.81 -44.86 -24.53
C ILE A 163 15.69 -43.86 -24.84
N THR A 164 15.27 -43.80 -26.10
CA THR A 164 14.12 -43.01 -26.58
C THR A 164 13.34 -43.82 -27.63
N THR A 165 12.30 -43.25 -28.26
CA THR A 165 11.43 -43.96 -29.20
C THR A 165 11.35 -43.29 -30.57
N SER A 166 10.90 -44.05 -31.57
CA SER A 166 10.59 -43.56 -32.92
C SER A 166 9.41 -42.57 -32.96
N LEU A 167 8.65 -42.43 -31.87
CA LEU A 167 7.51 -41.51 -31.74
C LEU A 167 7.85 -40.20 -31.00
N ALA A 168 9.02 -40.12 -30.36
CA ALA A 168 9.53 -38.87 -29.79
C ALA A 168 10.30 -38.08 -30.86
N GLY A 169 10.06 -36.77 -30.96
CA GLY A 169 10.69 -35.90 -31.96
C GLY A 169 12.22 -35.91 -31.90
N PHE A 170 12.80 -35.99 -30.69
CA PHE A 170 14.23 -36.13 -30.45
C PHE A 170 14.72 -37.50 -30.93
N GLY A 171 14.03 -38.58 -30.61
CA GLY A 171 14.39 -39.92 -31.09
C GLY A 171 14.34 -40.01 -32.62
N LYS A 172 13.30 -39.48 -33.24
CA LYS A 172 13.16 -39.39 -34.70
C LYS A 172 14.25 -38.53 -35.33
N TRP A 173 14.60 -37.42 -34.71
CA TRP A 173 15.69 -36.56 -35.17
C TRP A 173 17.05 -37.25 -35.04
N MET A 174 17.31 -37.91 -33.91
CA MET A 174 18.55 -38.67 -33.66
C MET A 174 18.79 -39.79 -34.68
N GLN A 175 17.73 -40.45 -35.16
CA GLN A 175 17.85 -41.45 -36.25
C GLN A 175 18.44 -40.87 -37.54
N GLY A 176 18.31 -39.56 -37.78
CA GLY A 176 18.85 -38.88 -38.96
C GLY A 176 20.23 -38.25 -38.76
N VAL A 177 20.74 -38.18 -37.53
CA VAL A 177 22.01 -37.49 -37.23
C VAL A 177 23.06 -38.37 -36.53
N LEU A 178 22.65 -39.49 -35.93
CA LEU A 178 23.56 -40.42 -35.26
C LEU A 178 24.17 -41.43 -36.26
N ASP A 179 25.44 -41.83 -36.06
CA ASP A 179 26.05 -42.94 -36.81
C ASP A 179 25.34 -44.26 -36.46
N GLU A 180 25.15 -45.15 -37.44
CA GLU A 180 24.49 -46.45 -37.25
C GLU A 180 25.20 -47.35 -36.22
N ASN A 181 26.49 -47.14 -35.97
CA ASN A 181 27.27 -47.88 -34.98
C ASN A 181 27.30 -47.23 -33.59
N ASP A 182 26.84 -45.98 -33.46
CA ASP A 182 26.79 -45.28 -32.19
C ASP A 182 25.61 -45.81 -31.36
N LYS A 183 25.93 -46.31 -30.17
CA LYS A 183 24.95 -46.89 -29.25
C LYS A 183 24.53 -45.93 -28.15
N SER A 184 25.04 -44.69 -28.11
CA SER A 184 24.79 -43.73 -27.03
C SER A 184 23.33 -43.31 -26.89
N VAL A 185 22.60 -43.26 -28.01
CA VAL A 185 21.15 -43.03 -28.04
C VAL A 185 20.46 -44.21 -28.71
N LYS A 186 19.77 -45.04 -27.93
CA LYS A 186 19.01 -46.17 -28.45
C LYS A 186 17.59 -45.72 -28.76
N VAL A 187 17.25 -45.66 -30.05
CA VAL A 187 15.87 -45.38 -30.51
C VAL A 187 15.12 -46.68 -30.72
N ILE A 188 14.11 -46.94 -29.89
CA ILE A 188 13.25 -48.14 -29.96
C ILE A 188 12.04 -47.84 -30.85
N ASN A 189 11.69 -48.77 -31.73
CA ASN A 189 10.46 -48.64 -32.50
C ASN A 189 9.24 -48.85 -31.58
N ARG A 190 8.37 -47.84 -31.47
CA ARG A 190 7.14 -47.91 -30.66
C ARG A 190 5.92 -47.67 -31.55
N THR A 191 4.87 -48.47 -31.35
CA THR A 191 3.57 -48.38 -32.01
C THR A 191 2.47 -48.60 -30.97
N ASP A 192 1.20 -48.58 -31.40
CA ASP A 192 0.04 -48.87 -30.54
C ASP A 192 0.05 -50.28 -29.95
N ASP A 193 0.57 -51.26 -30.69
CA ASP A 193 0.33 -52.68 -30.42
C ASP A 193 1.59 -53.45 -29.99
N ASN A 194 2.74 -52.80 -29.85
CA ASN A 194 4.04 -53.47 -29.66
C ASN A 194 4.69 -53.30 -28.28
N ALA A 195 3.89 -53.06 -27.23
CA ALA A 195 4.38 -52.79 -25.88
C ALA A 195 5.37 -53.85 -25.34
N ASP A 196 5.11 -55.14 -25.58
CA ASP A 196 5.98 -56.23 -25.12
C ASP A 196 7.35 -56.23 -25.85
N GLU A 197 7.36 -55.89 -27.14
CA GLU A 197 8.60 -55.73 -27.92
C GLU A 197 9.43 -54.55 -27.40
N VAL A 198 8.76 -53.43 -27.07
CA VAL A 198 9.43 -52.26 -26.49
C VAL A 198 10.04 -52.59 -25.14
N VAL A 199 9.32 -53.33 -24.29
CA VAL A 199 9.86 -53.82 -22.99
C VAL A 199 11.08 -54.71 -23.20
N ALA A 200 11.02 -55.64 -24.16
CA ALA A 200 12.16 -56.52 -24.48
C ALA A 200 13.38 -55.71 -24.96
N GLU A 201 13.19 -54.70 -25.80
CA GLU A 201 14.26 -53.83 -26.28
C GLU A 201 14.89 -52.98 -25.16
N ILE A 202 14.10 -52.49 -24.19
CA ILE A 202 14.62 -51.81 -22.99
C ILE A 202 15.53 -52.75 -22.21
N ILE A 203 15.08 -53.99 -21.97
CA ILE A 203 15.84 -55.01 -21.24
C ILE A 203 17.13 -55.39 -21.99
N ASN A 204 17.06 -55.56 -23.31
CA ASN A 204 18.22 -55.85 -24.14
C ASN A 204 19.28 -54.76 -24.01
N TYR A 205 18.86 -53.49 -24.03
CA TYR A 205 19.79 -52.37 -23.89
C TYR A 205 20.36 -52.24 -22.47
N PHE A 206 19.54 -52.51 -21.43
CA PHE A 206 20.03 -52.57 -20.04
C PHE A 206 21.07 -53.68 -19.86
N ASN A 207 20.82 -54.89 -20.36
CA ASN A 207 21.78 -55.99 -20.31
C ASN A 207 23.05 -55.69 -21.10
N PHE A 208 22.94 -55.02 -22.25
CA PHE A 208 24.08 -54.51 -23.01
C PHE A 208 24.93 -53.58 -22.14
N TYR A 209 24.34 -52.56 -21.53
CA TYR A 209 25.05 -51.61 -20.68
C TYR A 209 25.71 -52.30 -19.47
N LEU A 210 24.99 -53.19 -18.78
CA LEU A 210 25.49 -53.95 -17.64
C LEU A 210 26.63 -54.91 -18.00
N ALA A 211 26.77 -55.31 -19.26
CA ALA A 211 27.87 -56.15 -19.73
C ALA A 211 29.15 -55.37 -20.04
N LEU A 212 29.06 -54.04 -20.15
CA LEU A 212 30.21 -53.17 -20.46
C LEU A 212 31.15 -53.05 -19.25
N ASN A 213 32.45 -53.04 -19.53
CA ASN A 213 33.45 -52.65 -18.54
C ASN A 213 33.54 -51.12 -18.39
N GLN A 214 34.22 -50.63 -17.35
CA GLN A 214 34.32 -49.21 -17.02
C GLN A 214 34.78 -48.33 -18.20
N LYS A 215 35.80 -48.78 -18.95
CA LYS A 215 36.35 -48.04 -20.10
C LYS A 215 35.35 -47.95 -21.25
N GLU A 216 34.57 -49.01 -21.46
CA GLU A 216 33.50 -49.03 -22.47
C GLU A 216 32.33 -48.11 -22.07
N ARG A 217 31.97 -48.06 -20.78
CA ARG A 217 30.96 -47.12 -20.25
C ARG A 217 31.40 -45.66 -20.41
N GLU A 218 32.65 -45.35 -20.07
CA GLU A 218 33.23 -44.01 -20.26
C GLU A 218 33.24 -43.58 -21.73
N ASN A 219 33.55 -44.49 -22.65
CA ASN A 219 33.51 -44.20 -24.08
C ASN A 219 32.07 -43.95 -24.56
N LEU A 220 31.11 -44.74 -24.08
CA LEU A 220 29.69 -44.56 -24.41
C LEU A 220 29.15 -43.22 -23.88
N SER A 221 29.57 -42.82 -22.67
CA SER A 221 29.25 -41.53 -22.07
C SER A 221 29.81 -40.35 -22.88
N LYS A 222 31.07 -40.43 -23.33
CA LYS A 222 31.67 -39.42 -24.23
C LYS A 222 30.93 -39.34 -25.57
N SER A 223 30.50 -40.48 -26.11
CA SER A 223 29.71 -40.53 -27.35
C SER A 223 28.35 -39.87 -27.16
N ALA A 224 27.69 -40.09 -26.01
CA ALA A 224 26.45 -39.39 -25.65
C ALA A 224 26.67 -37.87 -25.61
N PHE A 225 27.70 -37.40 -24.90
CA PHE A 225 27.99 -35.96 -24.84
C PHE A 225 28.22 -35.37 -26.24
N ALA A 226 29.02 -36.03 -27.07
CA ALA A 226 29.28 -35.60 -28.45
C ALA A 226 28.00 -35.61 -29.32
N ALA A 227 27.09 -36.57 -29.12
CA ALA A 227 25.82 -36.61 -29.83
C ALA A 227 24.98 -35.34 -29.57
N SER A 228 25.09 -34.74 -28.38
CA SER A 228 24.38 -33.50 -28.02
C SER A 228 24.84 -32.27 -28.81
N ASP A 229 26.09 -32.25 -29.33
CA ASP A 229 26.61 -31.13 -30.13
C ASP A 229 25.79 -30.89 -31.40
N ASN A 230 25.15 -31.93 -31.93
CA ASN A 230 24.24 -31.82 -33.08
C ASN A 230 23.03 -30.90 -32.78
N ALA A 231 22.67 -30.74 -31.50
CA ALA A 231 21.55 -29.90 -31.06
C ALA A 231 21.95 -28.45 -30.73
N LEU A 232 23.23 -28.08 -30.93
CA LEU A 232 23.68 -26.70 -30.74
C LEU A 232 22.93 -25.74 -31.67
N TRP A 233 22.68 -24.52 -31.18
CA TRP A 233 21.91 -23.54 -31.94
C TRP A 233 22.57 -23.14 -33.25
N THR A 234 23.89 -23.19 -33.34
CA THR A 234 24.65 -23.00 -34.59
C THR A 234 24.26 -23.99 -35.69
N ASN A 235 23.77 -25.18 -35.32
CA ASN A 235 23.32 -26.21 -36.24
C ASN A 235 21.81 -26.10 -36.50
N LEU A 236 21.01 -25.84 -35.45
CA LEU A 236 19.54 -25.80 -35.53
C LEU A 236 18.95 -24.47 -36.05
N ILE A 237 19.69 -23.36 -36.00
CA ILE A 237 19.21 -22.04 -36.42
C ILE A 237 18.68 -22.04 -37.87
N LYS A 238 19.27 -22.85 -38.75
CA LYS A 238 18.84 -22.98 -40.15
C LYS A 238 17.41 -23.50 -40.27
N GLU A 239 17.01 -24.41 -39.38
CA GLU A 239 15.64 -24.94 -39.36
C GLU A 239 14.68 -23.95 -38.70
N TYR A 240 15.15 -23.16 -37.72
CA TYR A 240 14.38 -22.05 -37.15
C TYR A 240 14.09 -20.97 -38.19
N GLU A 241 15.08 -20.54 -38.99
CA GLU A 241 14.90 -19.55 -40.06
C GLU A 241 13.88 -20.02 -41.11
N LYS A 242 13.92 -21.32 -41.48
CA LYS A 242 12.91 -21.93 -42.37
C LYS A 242 11.52 -21.92 -41.73
N ALA A 243 11.39 -22.33 -40.47
CA ALA A 243 10.12 -22.35 -39.76
C ALA A 243 9.55 -20.94 -39.57
N TYR A 244 10.40 -19.96 -39.27
CA TYR A 244 10.04 -18.55 -39.14
C TYR A 244 9.56 -17.97 -40.48
N SER A 245 10.26 -18.28 -41.57
CA SER A 245 9.84 -17.89 -42.93
C SER A 245 8.47 -18.49 -43.28
N PHE A 246 8.25 -19.77 -42.97
CA PHE A 246 6.96 -20.44 -43.17
C PHE A 246 5.85 -19.83 -42.31
N ALA A 247 6.15 -19.46 -41.05
CA ALA A 247 5.19 -18.81 -40.17
C ALA A 247 4.80 -17.41 -40.68
N LEU A 248 5.78 -16.64 -41.19
CA LEU A 248 5.53 -15.34 -41.83
C LEU A 248 4.61 -15.46 -43.05
N GLU A 249 4.84 -16.47 -43.90
CA GLU A 249 3.97 -16.76 -45.03
C GLU A 249 2.52 -17.03 -44.56
N LYS A 250 2.35 -17.84 -43.51
CA LYS A 250 1.03 -18.15 -42.92
C LYS A 250 0.37 -17.00 -42.17
N VAL A 251 1.12 -15.98 -41.75
CA VAL A 251 0.60 -14.76 -41.14
C VAL A 251 0.16 -13.77 -42.22
N ASN A 252 0.92 -13.66 -43.32
CA ASN A 252 0.51 -12.88 -44.49
C ASN A 252 -0.82 -13.41 -45.08
N ASP A 253 -1.01 -14.73 -45.12
CA ASP A 253 -2.28 -15.35 -45.55
C ASP A 253 -3.49 -14.96 -44.68
N ARG A 254 -3.27 -14.44 -43.45
CA ARG A 254 -4.32 -14.07 -42.48
C ARG A 254 -4.43 -12.56 -42.25
N GLN A 255 -3.71 -11.76 -43.04
CA GLN A 255 -3.57 -10.32 -42.85
C GLN A 255 -4.93 -9.59 -42.86
N ASP A 256 -5.90 -10.06 -43.66
CA ASP A 256 -7.22 -9.44 -43.78
C ASP A 256 -8.13 -9.61 -42.53
N GLU A 257 -7.85 -10.57 -41.65
CA GLU A 257 -8.64 -10.80 -40.42
C GLU A 257 -8.30 -9.79 -39.30
N PHE A 258 -7.12 -9.14 -39.37
CA PHE A 258 -6.65 -8.19 -38.36
C PHE A 258 -7.05 -6.73 -38.66
N VAL A 259 -7.59 -6.44 -39.84
CA VAL A 259 -7.85 -5.07 -40.33
C VAL A 259 -9.29 -4.61 -40.03
N LYS A 260 -9.67 -4.50 -38.76
CA LYS A 260 -10.79 -3.62 -38.35
C LYS A 260 -10.59 -3.09 -36.93
N GLN A 261 -9.79 -2.05 -36.76
CA GLN A 261 -10.20 -0.82 -36.05
C GLN A 261 -9.10 0.28 -36.01
N ILE A 262 -9.55 1.49 -36.33
CA ILE A 262 -9.00 2.84 -36.12
C ILE A 262 -8.22 3.49 -37.29
N PRO A 263 -8.68 4.66 -37.78
CA PRO A 263 -8.09 5.42 -38.89
C PRO A 263 -7.17 6.57 -38.42
N SER A 264 -6.13 6.91 -39.20
CA SER A 264 -5.77 8.31 -39.49
C SER A 264 -4.68 8.47 -40.56
N ARG A 265 -5.06 9.18 -41.64
CA ARG A 265 -4.36 10.01 -42.65
C ARG A 265 -2.87 9.81 -43.01
N PRO A 266 -2.52 9.94 -44.31
CA PRO A 266 -1.15 9.90 -44.80
C PRO A 266 -0.44 11.26 -44.60
N ILE A 267 0.80 11.22 -44.11
CA ILE A 267 1.76 12.31 -44.27
C ILE A 267 2.87 11.79 -45.18
N SER A 268 3.12 12.57 -46.24
CA SER A 268 4.16 12.35 -47.24
C SER A 268 5.54 12.26 -46.58
N GLU A 269 6.22 11.13 -46.76
CA GLU A 269 7.63 10.97 -46.42
C GLU A 269 8.45 11.91 -47.31
N THR A 270 9.14 12.84 -46.68
CA THR A 270 10.29 13.53 -47.27
C THR A 270 11.51 12.89 -46.63
N TYR A 271 12.43 12.40 -47.47
CA TYR A 271 13.69 11.80 -47.05
C TYR A 271 14.53 12.83 -46.29
N ASP A 272 14.55 12.77 -44.96
CA ASP A 272 15.55 13.48 -44.18
C ASP A 272 16.85 12.67 -44.13
N LYS A 273 17.92 13.29 -44.64
CA LYS A 273 19.30 12.81 -44.53
C LYS A 273 19.64 12.47 -43.08
N GLU A 274 20.42 11.42 -42.88
CA GLU A 274 21.04 11.08 -41.59
C GLU A 274 21.74 12.31 -41.00
N LEU A 275 21.10 12.94 -40.01
CA LEU A 275 21.72 13.92 -39.15
C LEU A 275 22.57 13.17 -38.14
N HIS A 276 23.89 13.25 -38.28
CA HIS A 276 24.83 12.88 -37.22
C HIS A 276 24.51 13.73 -35.98
N THR A 277 23.81 13.12 -35.04
CA THR A 277 23.52 13.74 -33.75
C THR A 277 24.79 13.76 -32.91
N PRO A 278 25.05 14.85 -32.16
CA PRO A 278 26.21 14.92 -31.29
C PRO A 278 26.16 13.79 -30.25
N GLN A 279 27.22 12.97 -30.19
CA GLN A 279 27.46 12.09 -29.06
C GLN A 279 27.89 12.93 -27.85
N TRP A 280 26.92 13.29 -27.01
CA TRP A 280 27.17 14.00 -25.76
C TRP A 280 27.90 13.07 -24.78
N ARG A 281 29.18 13.35 -24.53
CA ARG A 281 29.90 12.75 -23.38
C ARG A 281 29.52 13.54 -22.13
N LYS A 282 28.95 12.88 -21.12
CA LYS A 282 28.64 13.50 -19.83
C LYS A 282 29.94 13.88 -19.11
N LEU A 283 30.12 15.17 -18.82
CA LEU A 283 31.14 15.69 -17.91
C LEU A 283 30.47 16.00 -16.58
N GLU A 284 30.84 15.29 -15.51
CA GLU A 284 30.37 15.59 -14.16
C GLU A 284 31.33 16.60 -13.52
N VAL A 285 30.89 17.85 -13.36
CA VAL A 285 31.61 18.86 -12.58
C VAL A 285 30.99 18.89 -11.19
N LYS A 286 31.72 18.41 -10.17
CA LYS A 286 31.24 18.41 -8.79
C LYS A 286 31.09 19.84 -8.29
N THR A 287 30.06 20.08 -7.48
CA THR A 287 29.85 21.35 -6.76
C THR A 287 31.07 21.66 -5.90
N HIS A 288 31.81 22.70 -6.28
CA HIS A 288 32.91 23.22 -5.49
C HIS A 288 32.38 24.25 -4.49
N VAL A 289 31.92 23.79 -3.33
CA VAL A 289 31.84 24.65 -2.13
C VAL A 289 33.23 24.76 -1.52
N THR A 290 33.55 25.89 -0.90
CA THR A 290 34.81 26.01 -0.15
C THR A 290 34.80 25.06 1.05
N GLU A 291 35.98 24.64 1.52
CA GLU A 291 36.09 23.69 2.65
C GLU A 291 35.33 24.21 3.89
N ARG A 292 35.38 25.54 4.10
CA ARG A 292 34.65 26.27 5.14
C ARG A 292 33.13 26.06 5.10
N PHE A 293 32.56 25.95 3.90
CA PHE A 293 31.11 25.86 3.69
C PHE A 293 30.63 24.46 3.26
N SER A 294 31.44 23.43 3.48
CA SER A 294 31.13 22.03 3.13
C SER A 294 29.77 21.53 3.64
N ALA A 295 29.32 21.96 4.82
CA ALA A 295 28.01 21.56 5.37
C ALA A 295 26.80 22.06 4.54
N LEU A 296 26.96 23.04 3.64
CA LEU A 296 25.90 23.46 2.72
C LEU A 296 25.37 22.29 1.88
N ILE A 297 26.25 21.37 1.49
CA ILE A 297 25.88 20.16 0.73
C ILE A 297 25.04 19.20 1.59
N ALA A 298 25.46 18.98 2.83
CA ALA A 298 24.72 18.09 3.74
C ALA A 298 23.31 18.63 4.04
N ILE A 299 23.20 19.95 4.26
CA ILE A 299 21.93 20.62 4.52
C ILE A 299 21.06 20.67 3.26
N SER A 300 21.63 20.92 2.06
CA SER A 300 20.85 20.97 0.81
C SER A 300 20.18 19.63 0.48
N CYS A 301 20.85 18.52 0.81
CA CYS A 301 20.36 17.15 0.63
C CYS A 301 19.46 16.63 1.77
N ASN A 302 19.05 17.48 2.72
CA ASN A 302 18.13 17.12 3.80
C ASN A 302 16.97 18.11 3.88
N LEU A 303 15.74 17.64 3.67
CA LEU A 303 14.56 18.50 3.59
C LEU A 303 14.23 19.27 4.89
N TRP A 304 14.96 19.05 5.99
CA TRP A 304 14.89 19.86 7.22
C TRP A 304 14.94 21.38 6.96
N TRP A 305 15.72 21.83 5.98
CA TRP A 305 15.78 23.25 5.61
C TRP A 305 14.41 23.80 5.19
N THR A 306 13.45 22.98 4.76
CA THR A 306 12.13 23.44 4.28
C THR A 306 11.23 23.96 5.40
N TRP A 307 11.45 23.53 6.65
CA TRP A 307 10.75 24.04 7.84
C TRP A 307 11.66 24.76 8.85
N ASN A 308 12.99 24.67 8.71
CA ASN A 308 13.92 25.51 9.46
C ASN A 308 14.13 26.87 8.77
N LYS A 309 13.64 27.95 9.41
CA LYS A 309 13.68 29.30 8.83
C LYS A 309 15.09 29.90 8.73
N PRO A 310 15.96 29.79 9.75
CA PRO A 310 17.37 30.21 9.62
C PRO A 310 18.08 29.58 8.42
N ALA A 311 17.90 28.29 8.16
CA ALA A 311 18.48 27.59 7.00
C ALA A 311 17.97 28.16 5.66
N ARG A 312 16.67 28.48 5.55
CA ARG A 312 16.12 29.13 4.34
C ARG A 312 16.69 30.54 4.14
N THR A 313 16.84 31.29 5.22
CA THR A 313 17.44 32.63 5.18
C THR A 313 18.89 32.53 4.76
N MET A 314 19.64 31.55 5.26
CA MET A 314 21.03 31.29 4.89
C MET A 314 21.17 31.05 3.38
N PHE A 315 20.41 30.12 2.79
CA PHE A 315 20.46 29.90 1.34
C PHE A 315 20.06 31.14 0.53
N LYS A 316 19.00 31.84 0.96
CA LYS A 316 18.57 33.08 0.30
C LYS A 316 19.63 34.19 0.38
N TYR A 317 20.40 34.26 1.46
CA TYR A 317 21.39 35.32 1.67
C TYR A 317 22.63 35.15 0.78
N ILE A 318 22.98 33.91 0.41
CA ILE A 318 24.11 33.63 -0.49
C ILE A 318 23.93 34.43 -1.79
N ASP A 319 22.78 34.27 -2.45
CA ASP A 319 22.36 35.05 -3.61
C ASP A 319 20.82 35.04 -3.72
N PRO A 320 20.14 36.16 -3.42
CA PRO A 320 18.68 36.22 -3.44
C PRO A 320 18.04 36.04 -4.82
N GLU A 321 18.71 36.49 -5.88
CA GLU A 321 18.18 36.46 -7.25
C GLU A 321 18.29 35.05 -7.81
N LEU A 322 19.49 34.46 -7.71
CA LEU A 322 19.75 33.09 -8.12
C LEU A 322 18.90 32.08 -7.32
N TRP A 323 18.66 32.37 -6.03
CA TRP A 323 17.75 31.56 -5.20
C TRP A 323 16.31 31.52 -5.75
N ILE A 324 15.82 32.64 -6.29
CA ILE A 324 14.49 32.72 -6.91
C ILE A 324 14.50 32.07 -8.30
N GLU A 325 15.56 32.28 -9.08
CA GLU A 325 15.74 31.71 -10.42
C GLU A 325 15.69 30.17 -10.39
N HIS A 326 16.42 29.55 -9.47
CA HIS A 326 16.43 28.10 -9.27
C HIS A 326 15.27 27.58 -8.42
N ALA A 327 14.14 28.29 -8.41
CA ALA A 327 12.91 27.91 -7.75
C ALA A 327 13.07 27.53 -6.26
N LYS A 328 14.07 28.10 -5.58
CA LYS A 328 14.41 27.82 -4.17
C LYS A 328 14.83 26.37 -3.93
N ASN A 329 15.46 25.73 -4.91
CA ASN A 329 16.09 24.42 -4.77
C ASN A 329 17.56 24.60 -4.38
N PRO A 330 17.98 24.23 -3.14
CA PRO A 330 19.35 24.43 -2.69
C PRO A 330 20.37 23.57 -3.42
N VAL A 331 19.98 22.43 -4.00
CA VAL A 331 20.90 21.56 -4.76
C VAL A 331 21.32 22.27 -6.05
N THR A 332 20.36 22.62 -6.90
CA THR A 332 20.67 23.32 -8.16
C THR A 332 21.16 24.74 -7.95
N PHE A 333 20.72 25.40 -6.87
CA PHE A 333 21.23 26.71 -6.51
C PHE A 333 22.74 26.67 -6.27
N LEU A 334 23.22 25.75 -5.42
CA LEU A 334 24.65 25.64 -5.11
C LEU A 334 25.50 25.23 -6.32
N GLU A 335 24.94 24.49 -7.29
CA GLU A 335 25.60 24.19 -8.58
C GLU A 335 25.90 25.44 -9.41
N ASN A 336 25.18 26.54 -9.19
CA ASN A 336 25.28 27.76 -9.99
C ASN A 336 25.88 28.95 -9.22
N VAL A 337 26.15 28.79 -7.92
CA VAL A 337 26.85 29.83 -7.14
C VAL A 337 28.33 29.85 -7.53
N SER A 338 28.86 31.03 -7.86
CA SER A 338 30.28 31.18 -8.21
C SER A 338 31.20 31.00 -7.01
N ILE A 339 32.40 30.47 -7.26
CA ILE A 339 33.44 30.34 -6.22
C ILE A 339 33.83 31.70 -5.64
N SER A 340 33.90 32.75 -6.48
CA SER A 340 34.20 34.11 -6.01
C SER A 340 33.17 34.59 -5.00
N ARG A 341 31.87 34.30 -5.23
CA ARG A 341 30.81 34.67 -4.30
C ARG A 341 30.94 33.94 -2.96
N LEU A 342 31.30 32.67 -2.98
CA LEU A 342 31.57 31.92 -1.74
C LEU A 342 32.77 32.50 -0.98
N GLN A 343 33.86 32.87 -1.67
CA GLN A 343 35.04 33.50 -1.05
C GLN A 343 34.73 34.87 -0.44
N GLU A 344 33.86 35.67 -1.07
CA GLU A 344 33.36 36.91 -0.47
C GLU A 344 32.62 36.65 0.84
N LEU A 345 31.76 35.62 0.85
CA LEU A 345 30.96 35.24 2.02
C LEU A 345 31.79 34.70 3.19
N GLU A 346 32.99 34.17 2.94
CA GLU A 346 33.93 33.78 4.01
C GLU A 346 34.37 34.99 4.85
N ASN A 347 34.36 36.19 4.26
CA ASN A 347 34.70 37.43 4.93
C ASN A 347 33.46 38.19 5.47
N ASP A 348 32.24 37.73 5.16
CA ASP A 348 31.00 38.29 5.68
C ASP A 348 30.71 37.74 7.08
N LYS A 349 30.93 38.58 8.10
CA LYS A 349 30.68 38.23 9.52
C LYS A 349 29.22 37.86 9.82
N TYR A 350 28.26 38.49 9.14
CA TYR A 350 26.85 38.17 9.35
C TYR A 350 26.54 36.78 8.79
N PHE A 351 26.97 36.51 7.56
CA PHE A 351 26.73 35.23 6.92
C PHE A 351 27.43 34.08 7.65
N THR A 352 28.70 34.24 8.02
CA THR A 352 29.46 33.21 8.74
C THR A 352 28.83 32.85 10.09
N ASN A 353 28.36 33.84 10.86
CA ASN A 353 27.62 33.59 12.11
C ASN A 353 26.29 32.86 11.87
N LEU A 354 25.53 33.26 10.85
CA LEU A 354 24.29 32.58 10.47
C LEU A 354 24.55 31.13 10.06
N TYR A 355 25.58 30.91 9.22
CA TYR A 355 26.01 29.60 8.77
C TYR A 355 26.41 28.70 9.94
N ASP A 356 27.26 29.18 10.84
CA ASP A 356 27.72 28.40 12.00
C ASP A 356 26.57 28.03 12.93
N SER A 357 25.65 28.98 13.17
CA SER A 357 24.45 28.72 13.98
C SER A 357 23.58 27.64 13.34
N VAL A 358 23.34 27.70 12.03
CA VAL A 358 22.53 26.71 11.31
C VAL A 358 23.20 25.35 11.30
N CYS A 359 24.52 25.30 11.07
CA CYS A 359 25.28 24.06 11.06
C CYS A 359 25.27 23.39 12.44
N LYS A 360 25.50 24.18 13.50
CA LYS A 360 25.41 23.70 14.88
C LYS A 360 24.03 23.13 15.16
N GLU A 361 22.97 23.87 14.86
CA GLU A 361 21.59 23.41 15.05
C GLU A 361 21.30 22.12 14.27
N PHE A 362 21.71 22.05 13.00
CA PHE A 362 21.51 20.88 12.16
C PHE A 362 22.22 19.64 12.71
N TYR A 363 23.51 19.74 13.06
CA TYR A 363 24.25 18.58 13.55
C TYR A 363 23.81 18.16 14.96
N GLU A 364 23.47 19.10 15.85
CA GLU A 364 22.87 18.79 17.15
C GLU A 364 21.50 18.11 16.97
N TYR A 365 20.69 18.61 16.03
CA TYR A 365 19.40 18.01 15.68
C TYR A 365 19.60 16.58 15.18
N ILE A 366 20.43 16.34 14.18
CA ILE A 366 20.66 15.00 13.60
C ILE A 366 21.31 14.02 14.60
N ALA A 367 22.23 14.49 15.44
CA ALA A 367 22.97 13.64 16.37
C ALA A 367 22.17 13.23 17.63
N LYS A 368 21.00 13.85 17.88
CA LYS A 368 20.17 13.52 19.05
C LYS A 368 19.79 12.03 19.04
N LYS A 369 20.30 11.28 20.02
CA LYS A 369 20.01 9.85 20.15
C LYS A 369 18.53 9.63 20.44
N LYS A 370 17.96 8.56 19.88
CA LYS A 370 16.60 8.12 20.20
C LYS A 370 16.54 7.71 21.68
N GLU A 371 15.54 8.19 22.39
CA GLU A 371 15.24 7.70 23.74
C GLU A 371 14.69 6.26 23.62
N LYS A 372 15.31 5.28 24.31
CA LYS A 372 15.03 3.85 24.07
C LYS A 372 13.81 3.35 24.84
N LYS A 373 12.74 3.01 24.10
CA LYS A 373 11.74 1.89 24.25
C LYS A 373 10.48 2.16 23.40
N ALA A 374 10.62 2.68 22.18
CA ALA A 374 9.49 2.96 21.28
C ALA A 374 9.52 2.01 20.06
N PRO A 375 8.36 1.62 19.50
CA PRO A 375 8.31 0.78 18.31
C PRO A 375 8.93 1.45 17.09
N LYS A 376 9.57 0.63 16.25
CA LYS A 376 9.97 1.04 14.91
C LYS A 376 8.78 0.96 13.95
N ILE A 377 8.41 2.09 13.35
CA ILE A 377 7.20 2.21 12.52
C ILE A 377 7.58 2.32 11.05
N ALA A 378 6.93 1.57 10.18
CA ALA A 378 6.93 1.82 8.75
C ALA A 378 5.61 2.44 8.29
N TYR A 379 5.70 3.67 7.78
CA TYR A 379 4.56 4.44 7.31
C TYR A 379 4.52 4.40 5.78
N PHE A 380 3.43 3.84 5.22
CA PHE A 380 3.26 3.70 3.78
C PHE A 380 2.19 4.66 3.29
N SER A 381 2.53 5.47 2.30
CA SER A 381 1.62 6.43 1.69
C SER A 381 1.90 6.57 0.20
N MET A 382 0.84 6.76 -0.57
CA MET A 382 0.95 7.00 -2.01
C MET A 382 1.38 8.44 -2.32
N GLU A 383 1.28 9.37 -1.36
CA GLU A 383 1.74 10.74 -1.52
C GLU A 383 2.40 11.33 -0.26
N TYR A 384 3.32 12.28 -0.46
CA TYR A 384 3.99 13.05 0.59
C TYR A 384 4.26 14.51 0.14
N GLY A 385 3.80 15.48 0.94
CA GLY A 385 3.90 16.90 0.64
C GLY A 385 4.88 17.64 1.55
N PHE A 386 6.11 17.86 1.08
CA PHE A 386 7.15 18.56 1.86
C PHE A 386 7.37 19.99 1.40
N ASP A 387 7.72 20.15 0.13
CA ASP A 387 8.10 21.38 -0.56
C ASP A 387 8.01 21.18 -2.08
N ASP A 388 7.98 22.26 -2.86
CA ASP A 388 7.78 22.22 -4.32
C ASP A 388 8.95 21.57 -5.08
N ASN A 389 10.09 21.33 -4.40
CA ASN A 389 11.25 20.61 -4.91
C ASN A 389 11.11 19.08 -4.93
N LEU A 390 10.06 18.52 -4.32
CA LEU A 390 9.74 17.09 -4.36
C LEU A 390 8.24 16.91 -4.58
N LYS A 391 7.82 16.87 -5.85
CA LYS A 391 6.41 16.93 -6.24
C LYS A 391 5.72 15.57 -6.19
N ILE A 392 5.66 14.94 -5.03
CA ILE A 392 5.05 13.61 -4.84
C ILE A 392 3.73 13.67 -4.07
N PHE A 393 2.96 14.75 -4.22
CA PHE A 393 1.64 14.91 -3.63
C PHE A 393 0.64 15.63 -4.54
N SER A 394 -0.64 15.41 -4.29
CA SER A 394 -1.76 16.05 -5.00
C SER A 394 -2.68 16.86 -4.07
N GLY A 395 -2.79 16.50 -2.79
CA GLY A 395 -3.80 17.08 -1.91
C GLY A 395 -3.53 16.94 -0.41
N GLY A 396 -4.62 16.90 0.37
CA GLY A 396 -4.59 16.94 1.82
C GLY A 396 -3.96 15.71 2.48
N LEU A 397 -4.11 14.52 1.90
CA LEU A 397 -3.53 13.27 2.39
C LEU A 397 -1.99 13.33 2.36
N GLY A 398 -1.41 13.80 1.26
CA GLY A 398 0.03 13.93 1.09
C GLY A 398 0.61 15.03 1.98
N ILE A 399 -0.08 16.15 2.12
CA ILE A 399 0.34 17.20 3.08
C ILE A 399 0.32 16.66 4.51
N LEU A 400 -0.69 15.90 4.90
CA LEU A 400 -0.73 15.26 6.21
C LEU A 400 0.44 14.29 6.40
N ALA A 401 0.69 13.40 5.43
CA ALA A 401 1.81 12.48 5.48
C ALA A 401 3.17 13.22 5.58
N GLY A 402 3.33 14.32 4.85
CA GLY A 402 4.52 15.16 4.92
C GLY A 402 4.69 15.84 6.27
N ASP A 403 3.62 16.43 6.82
CA ASP A 403 3.63 17.05 8.14
C ASP A 403 3.87 16.02 9.26
N PHE A 404 3.32 14.80 9.12
CA PHE A 404 3.54 13.70 10.06
C PHE A 404 5.01 13.27 10.10
N LEU A 405 5.67 13.12 8.94
CA LEU A 405 7.09 12.78 8.87
C LEU A 405 8.00 13.91 9.42
N LYS A 406 7.62 15.17 9.23
CA LYS A 406 8.33 16.31 9.83
C LYS A 406 8.22 16.30 11.35
N GLU A 407 7.03 16.07 11.89
CA GLU A 407 6.84 15.94 13.33
C GLU A 407 7.55 14.72 13.91
N ALA A 408 7.49 13.57 13.22
CA ALA A 408 8.24 12.37 13.60
C ALA A 408 9.75 12.66 13.67
N SER A 409 10.25 13.50 12.75
CA SER A 409 11.63 13.99 12.79
C SER A 409 11.89 14.86 14.02
N ASP A 410 11.04 15.87 14.28
CA ASP A 410 11.21 16.80 15.40
C ASP A 410 11.17 16.09 16.76
N THR A 411 10.25 15.14 16.93
CA THR A 411 10.08 14.29 18.12
C THR A 411 11.10 13.14 18.23
N ASN A 412 11.96 12.95 17.22
CA ASN A 412 12.93 11.86 17.16
C ASN A 412 12.31 10.45 17.20
N THR A 413 11.13 10.30 16.58
CA THR A 413 10.40 9.03 16.47
C THR A 413 11.16 8.04 15.57
N ASP A 414 11.16 6.75 15.93
CA ASP A 414 11.74 5.69 15.10
C ASP A 414 10.78 5.30 13.95
N LEU A 415 10.75 6.13 12.91
CA LEU A 415 9.86 5.95 11.76
C LEU A 415 10.66 5.89 10.45
N VAL A 416 10.18 5.08 9.52
CA VAL A 416 10.61 5.07 8.11
C VAL A 416 9.38 5.29 7.21
N GLY A 417 9.50 6.18 6.24
CA GLY A 417 8.48 6.40 5.21
C GLY A 417 8.74 5.54 3.98
N ILE A 418 7.68 5.03 3.36
CA ILE A 418 7.72 4.32 2.06
C ILE A 418 6.70 4.94 1.11
N GLY A 419 7.10 5.20 -0.14
CA GLY A 419 6.26 5.78 -1.18
C GLY A 419 6.77 5.51 -2.60
N LEU A 420 6.19 6.22 -3.57
CA LEU A 420 6.60 6.17 -4.98
C LEU A 420 7.23 7.51 -5.41
N LEU A 421 8.22 7.45 -6.31
CA LEU A 421 8.84 8.64 -6.91
C LEU A 421 8.23 8.93 -8.28
N TYR A 422 7.47 10.02 -8.39
CA TYR A 422 6.74 10.33 -9.63
C TYR A 422 7.53 11.21 -10.59
N ARG A 423 7.75 10.77 -11.84
CA ARG A 423 8.50 11.53 -12.85
C ARG A 423 7.91 12.92 -13.12
N TYR A 424 6.60 13.04 -13.25
CA TYR A 424 5.91 14.31 -13.51
C TYR A 424 5.22 14.88 -12.27
N GLY A 425 5.22 14.16 -11.16
CA GLY A 425 4.48 14.52 -9.96
C GLY A 425 2.97 14.63 -10.21
N TYR A 426 2.37 15.67 -9.61
CA TYR A 426 1.05 16.15 -10.00
C TYR A 426 1.17 17.29 -11.04
N PHE A 427 0.06 17.66 -11.69
CA PHE A 427 0.10 18.63 -12.77
C PHE A 427 0.23 20.08 -12.28
N LYS A 428 0.87 20.90 -13.12
CA LYS A 428 0.86 22.36 -13.02
C LYS A 428 -0.40 22.91 -13.66
N GLN A 429 -1.15 23.72 -12.92
CA GLN A 429 -2.41 24.28 -13.40
C GLN A 429 -2.14 25.51 -14.26
N LYS A 430 -2.79 25.59 -15.43
CA LYS A 430 -2.92 26.82 -16.22
C LYS A 430 -4.39 27.12 -16.45
N ILE A 431 -4.81 28.36 -16.28
CA ILE A 431 -6.19 28.79 -16.55
C ILE A 431 -6.22 29.56 -17.88
N THR A 432 -7.09 29.19 -18.81
CA THR A 432 -7.25 29.91 -20.09
C THR A 432 -7.96 31.26 -19.89
N SER A 433 -8.00 32.11 -20.92
CA SER A 433 -8.75 33.38 -20.89
C SER A 433 -10.26 33.18 -20.68
N LEU A 434 -10.80 32.03 -21.08
CA LEU A 434 -12.18 31.60 -20.86
C LEU A 434 -12.44 30.98 -19.48
N GLY A 435 -11.39 30.85 -18.65
CA GLY A 435 -11.48 30.27 -17.30
C GLY A 435 -11.33 28.75 -17.25
N GLU A 436 -10.93 28.10 -18.34
CA GLU A 436 -10.78 26.64 -18.39
C GLU A 436 -9.46 26.19 -17.79
N GLN A 437 -9.47 25.04 -17.10
CA GLN A 437 -8.28 24.47 -16.49
C GLN A 437 -7.53 23.54 -17.46
N ASN A 438 -6.27 23.85 -17.73
CA ASN A 438 -5.34 22.98 -18.44
C ASN A 438 -4.30 22.39 -17.48
N ALA A 439 -4.05 21.08 -17.62
CA ALA A 439 -3.06 20.35 -16.85
C ALA A 439 -1.75 20.23 -17.63
N GLU A 440 -0.69 20.87 -17.15
CA GLU A 440 0.66 20.78 -17.73
C GLU A 440 1.54 19.83 -16.89
N TYR A 441 2.14 18.83 -17.54
CA TYR A 441 3.00 17.85 -16.89
C TYR A 441 4.48 18.15 -17.21
N ILE A 442 5.24 18.58 -16.21
CA ILE A 442 6.64 18.95 -16.36
C ILE A 442 7.49 17.85 -15.70
N PRO A 443 8.38 17.16 -16.45
CA PRO A 443 9.20 16.11 -15.87
C PRO A 443 10.20 16.70 -14.86
N GLN A 444 10.34 16.01 -13.72
CA GLN A 444 11.32 16.30 -12.70
C GLN A 444 12.66 15.69 -13.10
N ASN A 445 13.77 16.39 -12.82
CA ASN A 445 15.11 15.83 -12.95
C ASN A 445 15.57 15.34 -11.57
N PHE A 446 15.55 14.03 -11.37
CA PHE A 446 15.87 13.38 -10.08
C PHE A 446 17.30 13.66 -9.62
N ASP A 447 18.26 13.83 -10.54
CA ASP A 447 19.66 14.16 -10.21
C ASP A 447 19.80 15.56 -9.59
N LYS A 448 18.80 16.43 -9.80
CA LYS A 448 18.77 17.82 -9.33
C LYS A 448 17.90 18.01 -8.08
N MET A 449 17.41 16.92 -7.49
CA MET A 449 16.49 16.94 -6.35
C MET A 449 17.23 16.57 -5.06
N PRO A 450 16.69 16.94 -3.88
CA PRO A 450 17.27 16.58 -2.57
C PRO A 450 16.97 15.11 -2.21
N ILE A 451 17.28 14.19 -3.13
CA ILE A 451 17.14 12.74 -2.99
C ILE A 451 18.43 12.06 -3.44
N GLN A 452 18.68 10.87 -2.93
CA GLN A 452 19.90 10.11 -3.21
C GLN A 452 19.56 8.69 -3.65
N PRO A 453 20.27 8.12 -4.65
CA PRO A 453 20.11 6.72 -4.98
C PRO A 453 20.60 5.87 -3.79
N VAL A 454 19.81 4.89 -3.38
CA VAL A 454 20.28 3.89 -2.41
C VAL A 454 21.20 2.93 -3.15
N ARG A 455 22.41 2.72 -2.63
CA ARG A 455 23.40 1.84 -3.24
C ARG A 455 23.67 0.62 -2.37
N ASP A 456 24.00 -0.49 -3.02
CA ASP A 456 24.44 -1.72 -2.36
C ASP A 456 25.96 -1.71 -2.08
N ASP A 457 26.49 -2.81 -1.56
CA ASP A 457 27.91 -2.97 -1.22
C ASP A 457 28.84 -2.91 -2.45
N LYS A 458 28.30 -3.08 -3.66
CA LYS A 458 29.02 -2.94 -4.94
C LYS A 458 28.91 -1.53 -5.52
N ASN A 459 28.30 -0.59 -4.78
CA ASN A 459 28.04 0.77 -5.21
C ASN A 459 27.06 0.86 -6.40
N GLU A 460 26.29 -0.19 -6.68
CA GLU A 460 25.22 -0.19 -7.68
C GLU A 460 23.92 0.29 -7.04
N GLN A 461 23.06 0.98 -7.80
CA GLN A 461 21.79 1.43 -7.25
C GLN A 461 20.88 0.23 -6.99
N MET A 462 20.44 0.09 -5.73
CA MET A 462 19.63 -1.02 -5.27
C MET A 462 18.28 -1.05 -6.01
N LYS A 463 17.88 -2.26 -6.43
CA LYS A 463 16.62 -2.53 -7.12
C LYS A 463 15.86 -3.63 -6.39
N ILE A 464 14.54 -3.54 -6.45
CA ILE A 464 13.62 -4.61 -6.10
C ILE A 464 12.91 -5.12 -7.35
N MET A 465 12.30 -6.29 -7.23
CA MET A 465 11.54 -6.92 -8.30
C MET A 465 10.12 -7.23 -7.81
N VAL A 466 9.13 -7.01 -8.67
CA VAL A 466 7.71 -7.37 -8.47
C VAL A 466 7.25 -8.18 -9.69
N TYR A 467 6.53 -9.28 -9.44
CA TYR A 467 6.09 -10.19 -10.50
C TYR A 467 4.79 -9.72 -11.12
N PHE A 468 4.82 -9.46 -12.44
CA PHE A 468 3.66 -9.12 -13.25
C PHE A 468 3.37 -10.27 -14.25
N PRO A 469 2.20 -10.29 -14.90
CA PRO A 469 1.88 -11.33 -15.88
C PRO A 469 2.92 -11.38 -17.00
N GLY A 470 3.59 -12.54 -17.13
CA GLY A 470 4.58 -12.82 -18.17
C GLY A 470 5.91 -12.08 -18.04
N ARG A 471 6.14 -11.26 -16.99
CA ARG A 471 7.38 -10.47 -16.86
C ARG A 471 7.67 -10.02 -15.43
N ASN A 472 8.91 -9.60 -15.20
CA ASN A 472 9.33 -8.98 -13.96
C ASN A 472 9.35 -7.46 -14.13
N VAL A 473 8.81 -6.74 -13.16
CA VAL A 473 8.92 -5.27 -13.07
C VAL A 473 9.90 -4.92 -11.96
N TYR A 474 10.92 -4.15 -12.32
CA TYR A 474 11.95 -3.69 -11.40
C TYR A 474 11.65 -2.27 -10.92
N ALA A 475 12.02 -1.96 -9.68
CA ALA A 475 11.99 -0.60 -9.17
C ALA A 475 13.29 -0.25 -8.45
N LYS A 476 13.91 0.86 -8.82
CA LYS A 476 15.05 1.44 -8.10
C LYS A 476 14.60 2.08 -6.80
N ILE A 477 15.48 2.08 -5.80
CA ILE A 477 15.23 2.70 -4.52
C ILE A 477 15.96 4.05 -4.43
N TRP A 478 15.21 5.09 -4.09
CA TRP A 478 15.71 6.42 -3.76
C TRP A 478 15.46 6.72 -2.28
N LYS A 479 16.31 7.55 -1.68
CA LYS A 479 16.18 8.01 -0.29
C LYS A 479 16.08 9.53 -0.25
N ALA A 480 15.04 10.04 0.40
CA ALA A 480 14.94 11.43 0.83
C ALA A 480 15.14 11.49 2.35
N ASN A 481 15.97 12.42 2.84
CA ASN A 481 16.13 12.65 4.28
C ASN A 481 15.14 13.75 4.72
N ILE A 482 14.16 13.38 5.54
CA ILE A 482 13.20 14.30 6.15
C ILE A 482 13.67 14.58 7.57
N GLY A 483 14.65 15.48 7.71
CA GLY A 483 15.35 15.65 8.98
C GLY A 483 16.03 14.34 9.38
N ARG A 484 15.54 13.71 10.45
CA ARG A 484 16.00 12.42 10.98
C ARG A 484 15.34 11.21 10.31
N ILE A 485 14.20 11.42 9.64
CA ILE A 485 13.38 10.34 9.11
C ILE A 485 13.81 9.99 7.68
N PRO A 486 14.20 8.73 7.40
CA PRO A 486 14.41 8.26 6.04
C PRO A 486 13.06 8.01 5.35
N LEU A 487 12.87 8.58 4.16
CA LEU A 487 11.78 8.26 3.25
C LEU A 487 12.36 7.54 2.03
N TYR A 488 11.95 6.30 1.79
CA TYR A 488 12.32 5.55 0.60
C TYR A 488 11.25 5.63 -0.47
N LEU A 489 11.66 5.94 -1.69
CA LEU A 489 10.77 6.13 -2.84
C LEU A 489 11.15 5.14 -3.94
N LEU A 490 10.14 4.44 -4.46
CA LEU A 490 10.30 3.45 -5.53
C LEU A 490 10.05 4.08 -6.89
N ASP A 491 10.93 3.74 -7.84
CA ASP A 491 10.91 4.28 -9.20
C ASP A 491 11.03 3.15 -10.23
N THR A 492 10.01 2.99 -11.09
CA THR A 492 9.97 1.96 -12.14
C THR A 492 10.59 2.44 -13.45
N ASP A 493 11.04 3.70 -13.57
CA ASP A 493 11.71 4.23 -14.76
C ASP A 493 13.15 3.70 -14.85
N VAL A 494 13.26 2.42 -15.26
CA VAL A 494 14.52 1.67 -15.36
C VAL A 494 14.60 0.97 -16.70
N GLU A 495 15.81 0.82 -17.24
CA GLU A 495 16.05 0.27 -18.58
C GLU A 495 15.55 -1.17 -18.74
N GLU A 496 15.55 -1.97 -17.66
CA GLU A 496 15.07 -3.36 -17.69
C GLU A 496 13.54 -3.50 -17.85
N ASN A 497 12.80 -2.43 -17.58
CA ASN A 497 11.35 -2.44 -17.69
C ASN A 497 10.89 -2.12 -19.11
N GLN A 498 9.75 -2.70 -19.51
CA GLN A 498 9.08 -2.28 -20.74
C GLN A 498 8.57 -0.83 -20.61
N GLU A 499 8.38 -0.13 -21.72
CA GLU A 499 7.91 1.27 -21.73
C GLU A 499 6.62 1.48 -20.91
N GLN A 500 5.68 0.53 -20.99
CA GLN A 500 4.44 0.57 -20.20
C GLN A 500 4.67 0.44 -18.69
N ASP A 501 5.72 -0.27 -18.26
CA ASP A 501 6.03 -0.49 -16.86
C ASP A 501 6.86 0.67 -16.29
N LYS A 502 7.75 1.27 -17.09
CA LYS A 502 8.40 2.55 -16.75
C LYS A 502 7.37 3.61 -16.39
N TYR A 503 6.25 3.63 -17.11
CA TYR A 503 5.18 4.59 -16.91
C TYR A 503 4.44 4.45 -15.57
N ILE A 504 4.56 3.34 -14.82
CA ILE A 504 3.85 3.12 -13.53
C ILE A 504 4.15 4.25 -12.53
N THR A 505 5.40 4.69 -12.43
CA THR A 505 5.82 5.82 -11.60
C THR A 505 5.89 7.14 -12.37
N SER A 506 5.17 7.28 -13.48
CA SER A 506 5.16 8.54 -14.24
C SER A 506 4.40 9.65 -13.51
N ARG A 507 3.17 9.38 -13.05
CA ARG A 507 2.23 10.40 -12.54
C ARG A 507 1.48 9.91 -11.30
N LEU A 508 1.23 10.81 -10.38
CA LEU A 508 0.39 10.56 -9.21
C LEU A 508 -1.09 10.60 -9.61
N TYR A 509 -1.84 9.54 -9.30
CA TYR A 509 -3.26 9.35 -9.67
C TYR A 509 -3.52 9.51 -11.18
N GLY A 510 -2.59 9.04 -12.02
CA GLY A 510 -2.77 8.97 -13.46
C GLY A 510 -3.44 7.67 -13.92
N GLY A 511 -3.65 7.55 -15.23
CA GLY A 511 -4.04 6.30 -15.88
C GLY A 511 -5.47 5.83 -15.60
N ASP A 512 -5.70 4.55 -15.87
CA ASP A 512 -6.95 3.84 -15.64
C ASP A 512 -6.88 2.99 -14.35
N ILE A 513 -7.87 2.14 -14.15
CA ILE A 513 -7.99 1.31 -12.95
C ILE A 513 -6.86 0.26 -12.83
N GLU A 514 -6.38 -0.26 -13.95
CA GLU A 514 -5.24 -1.19 -13.99
C GLU A 514 -3.93 -0.46 -13.67
N PHE A 515 -3.75 0.74 -14.18
CA PHE A 515 -2.61 1.58 -13.82
C PHE A 515 -2.59 1.85 -12.31
N ARG A 516 -3.75 2.17 -11.71
CA ARG A 516 -3.87 2.35 -10.26
C ARG A 516 -3.48 1.09 -9.50
N PHE A 517 -4.00 -0.06 -9.92
CA PHE A 517 -3.67 -1.36 -9.35
C PHE A 517 -2.16 -1.64 -9.35
N LYS A 518 -1.48 -1.38 -10.48
CA LYS A 518 -0.03 -1.53 -10.61
C LYS A 518 0.73 -0.64 -9.61
N GLN A 519 0.31 0.63 -9.45
CA GLN A 519 0.93 1.52 -8.46
C GLN A 519 0.79 0.97 -7.04
N GLU A 520 -0.39 0.48 -6.66
CA GLU A 520 -0.63 -0.11 -5.34
C GLU A 520 0.19 -1.38 -5.11
N MET A 521 0.37 -2.21 -6.14
CA MET A 521 1.29 -3.35 -6.07
C MET A 521 2.74 -2.91 -5.82
N ILE A 522 3.24 -1.92 -6.56
CA ILE A 522 4.61 -1.41 -6.35
C ILE A 522 4.75 -0.80 -4.95
N LEU A 523 3.76 -0.04 -4.46
CA LEU A 523 3.79 0.52 -3.12
C LEU A 523 3.77 -0.56 -2.04
N GLY A 524 2.79 -1.47 -2.07
CA GLY A 524 2.59 -2.46 -1.01
C GLY A 524 3.58 -3.62 -1.08
N VAL A 525 3.58 -4.37 -2.20
CA VAL A 525 4.47 -5.52 -2.40
C VAL A 525 5.91 -5.04 -2.55
N GLY A 526 6.14 -4.08 -3.44
CA GLY A 526 7.48 -3.52 -3.66
C GLY A 526 8.03 -2.85 -2.41
N GLY A 527 7.23 -2.08 -1.67
CA GLY A 527 7.69 -1.43 -0.45
C GLY A 527 8.11 -2.41 0.66
N ILE A 528 7.41 -3.53 0.84
CA ILE A 528 7.85 -4.60 1.75
C ILE A 528 9.18 -5.22 1.29
N ARG A 529 9.34 -5.49 -0.02
CA ARG A 529 10.60 -6.01 -0.57
C ARG A 529 11.76 -5.01 -0.42
N ALA A 530 11.48 -3.71 -0.54
CA ALA A 530 12.46 -2.66 -0.32
C ALA A 530 12.93 -2.64 1.14
N LEU A 531 12.01 -2.76 2.10
CA LEU A 531 12.37 -2.89 3.52
C LEU A 531 13.28 -4.11 3.77
N GLN A 532 12.99 -5.27 3.14
CA GLN A 532 13.84 -6.46 3.24
C GLN A 532 15.23 -6.23 2.64
N ALA A 533 15.32 -5.65 1.44
CA ALA A 533 16.59 -5.36 0.78
C ALA A 533 17.45 -4.36 1.59
N LEU A 534 16.81 -3.43 2.28
CA LEU A 534 17.44 -2.44 3.16
C LEU A 534 17.78 -2.99 4.57
N ASN A 535 17.44 -4.24 4.87
CA ASN A 535 17.54 -4.82 6.22
C ASN A 535 16.80 -4.02 7.31
N ILE A 536 15.63 -3.46 6.96
CA ILE A 536 14.76 -2.72 7.86
C ILE A 536 13.60 -3.63 8.27
N TYR A 537 13.51 -3.94 9.56
CA TYR A 537 12.44 -4.75 10.16
C TYR A 537 11.61 -3.88 11.12
N PRO A 538 10.48 -3.32 10.67
CA PRO A 538 9.56 -2.57 11.53
C PRO A 538 8.81 -3.45 12.51
N ASP A 539 8.47 -2.88 13.66
CA ASP A 539 7.58 -3.50 14.65
C ASP A 539 6.11 -3.22 14.37
N VAL A 540 5.81 -2.08 13.73
CA VAL A 540 4.45 -1.65 13.36
C VAL A 540 4.43 -1.17 11.92
N TYR A 541 3.38 -1.56 11.19
CA TYR A 541 3.13 -1.16 9.80
C TYR A 541 1.88 -0.29 9.75
N HIS A 542 2.00 0.92 9.23
CA HIS A 542 0.90 1.87 9.12
C HIS A 542 0.52 2.09 7.66
N CYS A 543 -0.67 1.62 7.29
CA CYS A 543 -1.31 1.85 6.00
C CYS A 543 -2.05 3.19 6.02
N ASN A 544 -1.53 4.18 5.29
CA ASN A 544 -2.20 5.46 5.07
C ASN A 544 -3.17 5.35 3.87
N GLU A 545 -4.45 5.14 4.16
CA GLU A 545 -5.50 4.73 3.20
C GLU A 545 -5.30 3.31 2.62
N GLY A 546 -6.34 2.77 1.98
CA GLY A 546 -6.35 1.42 1.41
C GLY A 546 -5.29 1.16 0.33
N HIS A 547 -4.66 2.20 -0.23
CA HIS A 547 -3.66 2.09 -1.30
C HIS A 547 -2.45 1.23 -0.95
N ALA A 548 -2.17 1.09 0.34
CA ALA A 548 -1.05 0.32 0.87
C ALA A 548 -1.44 -1.10 1.30
N ALA A 549 -2.70 -1.53 1.12
CA ALA A 549 -3.22 -2.76 1.72
C ALA A 549 -2.49 -4.04 1.28
N PHE A 550 -1.84 -4.03 0.12
CA PHE A 550 -1.00 -5.14 -0.34
C PHE A 550 0.22 -5.44 0.56
N ILE A 551 0.56 -4.55 1.50
CA ILE A 551 1.49 -4.85 2.59
C ILE A 551 1.10 -6.15 3.31
N GLY A 552 -0.20 -6.32 3.60
CA GLY A 552 -0.70 -7.51 4.30
C GLY A 552 -0.43 -8.79 3.52
N LEU A 553 -0.71 -8.80 2.22
CA LEU A 553 -0.51 -9.99 1.37
C LEU A 553 0.96 -10.39 1.24
N GLU A 554 1.87 -9.43 1.02
CA GLU A 554 3.30 -9.76 0.89
C GLU A 554 3.88 -10.22 2.24
N ARG A 555 3.44 -9.63 3.36
CA ARG A 555 3.84 -10.08 4.71
C ARG A 555 3.34 -11.49 5.02
N LEU A 556 2.09 -11.81 4.67
CA LEU A 556 1.55 -13.17 4.77
C LEU A 556 2.40 -14.16 3.97
N ARG A 557 2.71 -13.82 2.70
CA ARG A 557 3.57 -14.64 1.84
C ARG A 557 4.94 -14.88 2.47
N ILE A 558 5.56 -13.86 3.07
CA ILE A 558 6.86 -14.00 3.74
C ILE A 558 6.79 -14.96 4.93
N LEU A 559 5.78 -14.82 5.80
CA LEU A 559 5.61 -15.72 6.95
C LEU A 559 5.35 -17.15 6.48
N ARG A 560 4.52 -17.34 5.45
CA ARG A 560 4.22 -18.66 4.91
C ARG A 560 5.45 -19.33 4.27
N THR A 561 6.18 -18.61 3.43
CA THR A 561 7.33 -19.16 2.71
C THR A 561 8.56 -19.35 3.60
N ARG A 562 8.86 -18.41 4.52
CA ARG A 562 10.10 -18.48 5.35
C ARG A 562 9.93 -19.20 6.68
N ARG A 563 8.71 -19.32 7.20
CA ARG A 563 8.44 -19.89 8.53
C ARG A 563 7.44 -21.06 8.50
N ASN A 564 6.89 -21.40 7.33
CA ASN A 564 5.92 -22.49 7.13
C ASN A 564 4.66 -22.42 8.01
N LEU A 565 4.31 -21.23 8.53
CA LEU A 565 3.10 -21.00 9.34
C LEU A 565 1.83 -21.18 8.52
N LYS A 566 0.74 -21.65 9.13
CA LYS A 566 -0.59 -21.69 8.49
C LYS A 566 -1.07 -20.27 8.16
N PHE A 567 -1.98 -20.17 7.19
CA PHE A 567 -2.49 -18.87 6.75
C PHE A 567 -3.14 -18.09 7.90
N GLU A 568 -3.96 -18.77 8.70
CA GLU A 568 -4.68 -18.20 9.84
C GLU A 568 -3.71 -17.71 10.92
N GLU A 569 -2.67 -18.49 11.22
CA GLU A 569 -1.61 -18.11 12.17
C GLU A 569 -0.87 -16.86 11.69
N ALA A 570 -0.48 -16.85 10.41
CA ALA A 570 0.19 -15.72 9.78
C ALA A 570 -0.69 -14.46 9.79
N LEU A 571 -2.01 -14.62 9.58
CA LEU A 571 -2.97 -13.52 9.61
C LEU A 571 -3.06 -12.89 11.01
N GLU A 572 -3.13 -13.68 12.08
CA GLU A 572 -3.13 -13.14 13.45
C GLU A 572 -1.84 -12.37 13.76
N ILE A 573 -0.69 -12.86 13.28
CA ILE A 573 0.62 -12.21 13.47
C ILE A 573 0.66 -10.86 12.75
N ILE A 574 0.24 -10.81 11.48
CA ILE A 574 0.31 -9.54 10.73
C ILE A 574 -0.72 -8.54 11.22
N ARG A 575 -1.92 -8.98 11.63
CA ARG A 575 -2.96 -8.12 12.22
C ARG A 575 -2.41 -7.43 13.45
N ALA A 576 -1.79 -8.20 14.37
CA ALA A 576 -1.24 -7.70 15.63
C ALA A 576 -0.23 -6.54 15.49
N SER A 577 0.32 -6.30 14.30
CA SER A 577 1.31 -5.26 14.04
C SER A 577 0.90 -4.29 12.92
N THR A 578 -0.37 -4.25 12.50
CA THR A 578 -0.83 -3.40 11.38
C THR A 578 -1.92 -2.44 11.83
N LEU A 579 -1.72 -1.15 11.50
CA LEU A 579 -2.67 -0.06 11.66
C LEU A 579 -3.17 0.39 10.28
N PHE A 580 -4.49 0.54 10.13
CA PHE A 580 -5.11 1.13 8.95
C PHE A 580 -5.80 2.45 9.28
N THR A 581 -5.32 3.55 8.70
CA THR A 581 -6.03 4.83 8.73
C THR A 581 -6.83 5.02 7.45
N THR A 582 -8.12 5.34 7.57
CA THR A 582 -8.96 5.71 6.43
C THR A 582 -9.25 7.22 6.42
N HIS A 583 -9.16 7.84 5.24
CA HIS A 583 -9.36 9.28 5.04
C HIS A 583 -10.62 9.63 4.25
N THR A 584 -11.35 8.60 3.81
CA THR A 584 -12.43 8.72 2.85
C THR A 584 -13.78 8.51 3.57
N PRO A 585 -14.69 9.50 3.56
CA PRO A 585 -15.96 9.41 4.28
C PRO A 585 -17.06 8.71 3.48
N VAL A 586 -16.79 8.30 2.23
CA VAL A 586 -17.79 7.75 1.31
C VAL A 586 -17.27 6.51 0.56
N PRO A 587 -18.07 5.43 0.41
CA PRO A 587 -17.66 4.21 -0.30
C PRO A 587 -17.08 4.45 -1.70
N ALA A 588 -17.63 5.41 -2.46
CA ALA A 588 -17.21 5.72 -3.83
C ALA A 588 -15.78 6.30 -3.94
N GLY A 589 -15.16 6.70 -2.83
CA GLY A 589 -13.79 7.20 -2.83
C GLY A 589 -12.72 6.13 -2.57
N HIS A 590 -13.12 4.87 -2.30
CA HIS A 590 -12.18 3.77 -2.07
C HIS A 590 -11.87 3.03 -3.36
N ASP A 591 -10.61 2.66 -3.55
CA ASP A 591 -10.18 1.87 -4.69
C ASP A 591 -10.78 0.44 -4.61
N THR A 592 -11.47 0.03 -5.66
CA THR A 592 -12.05 -1.30 -5.82
C THR A 592 -11.67 -1.89 -7.18
N PHE A 593 -11.32 -3.17 -7.22
CA PHE A 593 -10.84 -3.83 -8.42
C PHE A 593 -11.73 -5.01 -8.82
N ASP A 594 -11.96 -5.18 -10.12
CA ASP A 594 -12.70 -6.33 -10.63
C ASP A 594 -11.90 -7.62 -10.44
N GLU A 595 -12.59 -8.74 -10.21
CA GLU A 595 -11.97 -10.04 -9.96
C GLU A 595 -11.03 -10.47 -11.10
N ASN A 596 -11.37 -10.17 -12.35
CA ASN A 596 -10.52 -10.47 -13.50
C ASN A 596 -9.14 -9.79 -13.38
N LEU A 597 -9.11 -8.52 -12.95
CA LEU A 597 -7.86 -7.80 -12.76
C LEU A 597 -7.03 -8.42 -11.61
N MET A 598 -7.70 -8.79 -10.52
CA MET A 598 -7.07 -9.55 -9.42
C MET A 598 -6.49 -10.87 -9.95
N ARG A 599 -7.25 -11.66 -10.72
CA ARG A 599 -6.78 -12.95 -11.27
C ARG A 599 -5.57 -12.76 -12.18
N THR A 600 -5.60 -11.76 -13.04
CA THR A 600 -4.49 -11.47 -13.96
C THR A 600 -3.19 -11.28 -13.20
N TYR A 601 -3.16 -10.41 -12.19
CA TYR A 601 -1.91 -10.04 -11.50
C TYR A 601 -1.58 -10.92 -10.28
N MET A 602 -2.57 -11.51 -9.63
CA MET A 602 -2.43 -12.17 -8.33
C MET A 602 -2.79 -13.66 -8.35
N SER A 603 -3.01 -14.30 -9.51
CA SER A 603 -3.36 -15.73 -9.62
C SER A 603 -2.44 -16.69 -8.85
N HIS A 604 -1.18 -16.31 -8.67
CA HIS A 604 -0.15 -17.08 -7.98
C HIS A 604 -0.12 -16.89 -6.45
N TYR A 605 -0.87 -15.92 -5.90
CA TYR A 605 -0.89 -15.67 -4.45
C TYR A 605 -1.62 -16.75 -3.65
N PRO A 606 -2.81 -17.25 -4.04
CA PRO A 606 -3.51 -18.28 -3.26
C PRO A 606 -2.66 -19.53 -3.07
N GLU A 607 -1.97 -19.99 -4.12
CA GLU A 607 -1.06 -21.12 -4.06
C GLU A 607 0.09 -20.87 -3.05
N ARG A 608 0.74 -19.70 -3.12
CA ARG A 608 1.81 -19.32 -2.19
C ARG A 608 1.34 -19.19 -0.74
N LEU A 609 0.08 -18.82 -0.54
CA LEU A 609 -0.57 -18.70 0.76
C LEU A 609 -1.18 -20.03 1.24
N LYS A 610 -1.25 -21.04 0.36
CA LYS A 610 -1.94 -22.33 0.57
C LYS A 610 -3.42 -22.15 0.93
N ILE A 611 -4.11 -21.26 0.21
CA ILE A 611 -5.56 -21.00 0.31
C ILE A 611 -6.21 -21.06 -1.07
N THR A 612 -7.53 -21.20 -1.10
CA THR A 612 -8.32 -21.12 -2.33
C THR A 612 -8.40 -19.68 -2.85
N TRP A 613 -8.72 -19.54 -4.15
CA TRP A 613 -8.99 -18.23 -4.74
C TRP A 613 -10.13 -17.49 -4.02
N ASP A 614 -11.21 -18.21 -3.69
CA ASP A 614 -12.37 -17.63 -2.99
C ASP A 614 -11.99 -17.13 -1.58
N GLU A 615 -11.10 -17.84 -0.86
CA GLU A 615 -10.56 -17.37 0.42
C GLU A 615 -9.70 -16.11 0.28
N MET A 616 -8.88 -16.02 -0.77
CA MET A 616 -8.13 -14.80 -1.05
C MET A 616 -9.06 -13.62 -1.35
N MET A 617 -10.07 -13.82 -2.21
CA MET A 617 -11.01 -12.77 -2.59
C MET A 617 -11.84 -12.27 -1.40
N ARG A 618 -12.20 -13.17 -0.46
CA ARG A 618 -12.89 -12.79 0.80
C ARG A 618 -12.11 -11.82 1.68
N LEU A 619 -10.80 -11.67 1.51
CA LEU A 619 -10.04 -10.64 2.22
C LEU A 619 -10.46 -9.22 1.80
N GLY A 620 -10.94 -9.04 0.56
CA GLY A 620 -11.35 -7.74 0.03
C GLY A 620 -12.83 -7.63 -0.32
N MET A 621 -13.66 -8.62 -0.01
CA MET A 621 -15.08 -8.68 -0.44
C MET A 621 -16.02 -8.97 0.73
N LEU A 622 -17.23 -8.39 0.70
CA LEU A 622 -18.29 -8.69 1.66
C LEU A 622 -19.15 -9.87 1.20
N ASN A 623 -19.61 -9.83 -0.06
CA ASN A 623 -20.42 -10.87 -0.65
C ASN A 623 -19.76 -11.40 -1.93
N LYS A 624 -20.10 -12.64 -2.31
CA LYS A 624 -19.59 -13.24 -3.55
C LYS A 624 -20.11 -12.44 -4.75
N GLY A 625 -19.21 -12.04 -5.64
CA GLY A 625 -19.50 -11.21 -6.82
C GLY A 625 -19.25 -9.70 -6.65
N ASP A 626 -19.01 -9.22 -5.43
CA ASP A 626 -18.58 -7.83 -5.20
C ASP A 626 -17.19 -7.56 -5.82
N LYS A 627 -16.88 -6.28 -6.09
CA LYS A 627 -15.51 -5.89 -6.44
C LYS A 627 -14.58 -6.04 -5.23
N PHE A 628 -13.31 -6.33 -5.47
CA PHE A 628 -12.29 -6.42 -4.44
C PHE A 628 -11.94 -5.03 -3.91
N SER A 629 -12.38 -4.70 -2.70
CA SER A 629 -12.13 -3.43 -2.03
C SER A 629 -10.82 -3.44 -1.28
N MET A 630 -9.97 -2.45 -1.57
CA MET A 630 -8.69 -2.28 -0.87
C MET A 630 -8.87 -1.85 0.58
N SER A 631 -9.99 -1.20 0.91
CA SER A 631 -10.28 -0.81 2.29
C SER A 631 -10.76 -1.99 3.13
N TYR A 632 -11.46 -2.95 2.51
CA TYR A 632 -11.79 -4.21 3.19
C TYR A 632 -10.55 -5.09 3.34
N LEU A 633 -9.67 -5.13 2.34
CA LEU A 633 -8.37 -5.79 2.49
C LEU A 633 -7.59 -5.17 3.66
N ALA A 634 -7.44 -3.84 3.68
CA ALA A 634 -6.73 -3.13 4.74
C ALA A 634 -7.34 -3.40 6.13
N ALA A 635 -8.66 -3.36 6.26
CA ALA A 635 -9.35 -3.65 7.51
C ALA A 635 -9.16 -5.12 7.95
N ASN A 636 -9.24 -6.09 7.03
CA ASN A 636 -9.11 -7.51 7.35
C ASN A 636 -7.67 -7.91 7.74
N VAL A 637 -6.65 -7.20 7.24
CA VAL A 637 -5.25 -7.46 7.57
C VAL A 637 -4.72 -6.59 8.72
N SER A 638 -5.56 -5.72 9.31
CA SER A 638 -5.22 -4.83 10.42
C SER A 638 -5.93 -5.23 11.71
N GLN A 639 -5.27 -5.05 12.85
CA GLN A 639 -5.91 -5.19 14.16
C GLN A 639 -6.57 -3.89 14.62
N GLU A 640 -5.97 -2.76 14.26
CA GLU A 640 -6.45 -1.44 14.63
C GLU A 640 -6.79 -0.63 13.39
N ILE A 641 -7.89 0.12 13.47
CA ILE A 641 -8.43 0.92 12.38
C ILE A 641 -8.86 2.27 12.95
N ASN A 642 -8.52 3.37 12.27
CA ASN A 642 -8.95 4.69 12.70
C ASN A 642 -9.42 5.59 11.55
N GLY A 643 -10.41 6.43 11.87
CA GLY A 643 -10.73 7.63 11.11
C GLY A 643 -9.81 8.81 11.48
N VAL A 644 -10.05 9.97 10.85
CA VAL A 644 -9.12 11.12 10.87
C VAL A 644 -9.68 12.37 11.55
N SER A 645 -10.85 12.22 12.17
CA SER A 645 -11.55 13.14 13.07
C SER A 645 -12.56 12.32 13.89
N MET A 646 -13.08 12.89 14.97
CA MET A 646 -14.08 12.24 15.82
C MET A 646 -15.35 11.87 15.03
N LEU A 647 -15.91 12.82 14.27
CA LEU A 647 -17.09 12.56 13.43
C LEU A 647 -16.77 11.53 12.35
N HIS A 648 -15.59 11.61 11.72
CA HIS A 648 -15.19 10.62 10.73
C HIS A 648 -15.02 9.22 11.32
N GLY A 649 -14.54 9.10 12.56
CA GLY A 649 -14.51 7.81 13.26
C GLY A 649 -15.91 7.18 13.33
N GLN A 650 -16.95 7.98 13.62
CA GLN A 650 -18.34 7.52 13.61
C GLN A 650 -18.83 7.14 12.20
N VAL A 651 -18.50 7.94 11.19
CA VAL A 651 -18.82 7.63 9.78
C VAL A 651 -18.13 6.34 9.33
N SER A 652 -16.85 6.15 9.68
CA SER A 652 -16.08 4.94 9.35
C SER A 652 -16.63 3.71 10.07
N LYS A 653 -17.11 3.85 11.32
CA LYS A 653 -17.82 2.77 12.02
C LYS A 653 -19.04 2.28 11.25
N GLU A 654 -19.84 3.21 10.73
CA GLU A 654 -21.01 2.89 9.91
C GLU A 654 -20.61 2.28 8.56
N MET A 655 -19.55 2.81 7.94
CA MET A 655 -19.03 2.33 6.66
C MET A 655 -18.51 0.89 6.72
N PHE A 656 -17.89 0.50 7.83
CA PHE A 656 -17.32 -0.85 8.02
C PHE A 656 -18.26 -1.81 8.76
N LYS A 657 -19.50 -1.42 9.07
CA LYS A 657 -20.42 -2.26 9.86
C LYS A 657 -20.63 -3.66 9.28
N ASP A 658 -20.66 -3.78 7.96
CA ASP A 658 -20.93 -5.05 7.29
C ASP A 658 -19.74 -6.01 7.34
N LEU A 659 -18.54 -5.57 7.74
CA LEU A 659 -17.42 -6.47 8.03
C LEU A 659 -17.66 -7.31 9.30
N TRP A 660 -18.47 -6.81 10.22
CA TRP A 660 -18.81 -7.47 11.48
C TRP A 660 -20.32 -7.65 11.61
N LYS A 661 -20.91 -8.37 10.64
CA LYS A 661 -22.35 -8.68 10.61
C LYS A 661 -22.81 -9.24 11.97
N GLY A 662 -23.92 -8.69 12.47
CA GLY A 662 -24.46 -9.05 13.79
C GLY A 662 -24.01 -8.13 14.93
N TYR A 663 -23.15 -7.15 14.68
CA TYR A 663 -22.86 -6.05 15.61
C TYR A 663 -23.45 -4.72 15.09
N PHE A 664 -23.75 -3.81 16.01
CA PHE A 664 -24.10 -2.44 15.64
C PHE A 664 -22.83 -1.65 15.29
N ALA A 665 -22.95 -0.68 14.39
CA ALA A 665 -21.82 0.16 13.98
C ALA A 665 -21.10 0.82 15.17
N GLU A 666 -21.85 1.29 16.17
CA GLU A 666 -21.28 1.94 17.36
C GLU A 666 -20.38 1.01 18.20
N GLU A 667 -20.54 -0.30 18.08
CA GLU A 667 -19.72 -1.32 18.75
C GLU A 667 -18.39 -1.60 18.04
N ASN A 668 -18.23 -1.18 16.77
CA ASN A 668 -17.01 -1.42 16.02
C ASN A 668 -15.81 -0.77 16.71
N HIS A 669 -14.67 -1.48 16.71
CA HIS A 669 -13.42 -1.00 17.32
C HIS A 669 -12.72 0.09 16.49
N VAL A 670 -13.31 0.51 15.37
CA VAL A 670 -12.82 1.63 14.56
C VAL A 670 -12.79 2.89 15.41
N GLY A 671 -11.60 3.39 15.70
CA GLY A 671 -11.37 4.60 16.48
C GLY A 671 -11.15 5.83 15.61
N TYR A 672 -10.49 6.83 16.16
CA TYR A 672 -10.04 8.01 15.40
C TYR A 672 -8.72 8.57 15.94
N VAL A 673 -7.98 9.23 15.06
CA VAL A 673 -6.93 10.20 15.41
C VAL A 673 -7.23 11.48 14.65
N THR A 674 -7.54 12.56 15.36
CA THR A 674 -7.86 13.81 14.70
C THR A 674 -6.61 14.37 14.03
N ASN A 675 -6.67 14.73 12.75
CA ASN A 675 -5.51 15.26 12.04
C ASN A 675 -4.94 16.52 12.72
N GLY A 676 -3.65 16.78 12.48
CA GLY A 676 -2.96 18.00 12.88
C GLY A 676 -2.09 18.55 11.76
N VAL A 677 -1.51 19.71 11.99
CA VAL A 677 -0.61 20.37 11.03
C VAL A 677 0.70 20.78 11.67
N HIS A 678 1.77 20.75 10.87
CA HIS A 678 3.11 20.97 11.38
C HIS A 678 3.40 22.45 11.63
N TYR A 679 3.51 22.80 12.91
CA TYR A 679 3.66 24.19 13.39
C TYR A 679 4.81 24.95 12.71
N HIS A 680 6.00 24.34 12.59
CA HIS A 680 7.15 25.01 11.99
C HIS A 680 6.95 25.30 10.49
N THR A 681 6.19 24.46 9.79
CA THR A 681 5.93 24.62 8.34
C THR A 681 4.94 25.73 8.04
N TRP A 682 3.84 25.82 8.81
CA TRP A 682 2.68 26.64 8.44
C TRP A 682 2.61 27.99 9.15
N THR A 683 3.22 28.13 10.33
CA THR A 683 3.17 29.38 11.11
C THR A 683 4.17 30.42 10.58
N ALA A 684 3.71 31.66 10.37
CA ALA A 684 4.56 32.76 9.92
C ALA A 684 5.65 33.11 10.95
N SER A 685 6.76 33.70 10.50
CA SER A 685 7.90 34.02 11.40
C SER A 685 7.54 35.03 12.48
N ALA A 686 6.69 36.02 12.15
CA ALA A 686 6.21 36.99 13.13
C ALA A 686 5.43 36.29 14.27
N TRP A 687 4.53 35.38 13.93
CA TRP A 687 3.78 34.57 14.90
C TRP A 687 4.69 33.66 15.72
N GLN A 688 5.62 32.95 15.09
CA GLN A 688 6.55 32.09 15.83
C GLN A 688 7.42 32.89 16.82
N ASN A 689 7.89 34.08 16.43
CA ASN A 689 8.67 34.95 17.31
C ASN A 689 7.83 35.48 18.48
N LEU A 690 6.56 35.84 18.23
CA LEU A 690 5.63 36.26 19.28
C LEU A 690 5.39 35.11 20.26
N TYR A 691 5.07 33.91 19.76
CA TYR A 691 4.82 32.73 20.59
C TYR A 691 6.08 32.34 21.38
N LEU A 692 7.27 32.39 20.80
CA LEU A 692 8.51 32.10 21.52
C LEU A 692 8.78 33.09 22.66
N THR A 693 8.63 34.39 22.37
CA THR A 693 8.84 35.46 23.37
C THR A 693 7.81 35.38 24.50
N THR A 694 6.56 35.06 24.18
CA THR A 694 5.45 35.05 25.14
C THR A 694 5.34 33.72 25.90
N PHE A 695 5.49 32.59 25.20
CA PHE A 695 5.20 31.27 25.74
C PHE A 695 6.43 30.62 26.40
N GLY A 696 7.62 31.01 25.95
CA GLY A 696 8.91 30.45 26.35
C GLY A 696 9.40 29.35 25.40
N LYS A 697 10.71 29.05 25.42
CA LYS A 697 11.33 28.05 24.52
C LYS A 697 10.81 26.63 24.75
N GLU A 698 10.47 26.28 25.98
CA GLU A 698 9.98 24.93 26.33
C GLU A 698 8.67 24.55 25.64
N PHE A 699 7.88 25.53 25.21
CA PHE A 699 6.63 25.28 24.49
C PHE A 699 6.85 24.50 23.18
N LEU A 700 8.00 24.65 22.53
CA LEU A 700 8.33 23.92 21.30
C LEU A 700 8.42 22.41 21.51
N ASN A 701 8.71 21.96 22.74
CA ASN A 701 8.77 20.55 23.09
C ASN A 701 7.38 19.96 23.41
N ASP A 702 6.38 20.82 23.64
CA ASP A 702 5.05 20.45 24.12
C ASP A 702 3.96 21.31 23.45
N LEU A 703 3.91 21.24 22.12
CA LEU A 703 3.00 22.04 21.29
C LEU A 703 1.51 21.70 21.53
N SER A 704 1.20 20.55 22.11
CA SER A 704 -0.17 20.12 22.43
C SER A 704 -0.72 20.74 23.73
N ASN A 705 0.14 21.36 24.54
CA ASN A 705 -0.24 21.87 25.86
C ASN A 705 -0.88 23.26 25.81
N GLN A 706 -2.20 23.27 26.02
CA GLN A 706 -3.04 24.46 26.00
C GLN A 706 -2.59 25.58 26.96
N LYS A 707 -1.88 25.27 28.05
CA LYS A 707 -1.41 26.29 29.01
C LYS A 707 -0.45 27.29 28.37
N TYR A 708 0.41 26.83 27.46
CA TYR A 708 1.31 27.71 26.72
C TYR A 708 0.53 28.64 25.78
N TRP A 709 -0.37 28.07 24.99
CA TRP A 709 -1.18 28.82 24.02
C TRP A 709 -2.10 29.86 24.69
N SER A 710 -2.57 29.59 25.91
CA SER A 710 -3.44 30.51 26.65
C SER A 710 -2.77 31.85 27.01
N LYS A 711 -1.44 31.89 27.07
CA LYS A 711 -0.67 33.13 27.31
C LYS A 711 -0.83 34.16 26.19
N ILE A 712 -1.40 33.79 25.03
CA ILE A 712 -1.73 34.76 23.97
C ILE A 712 -2.74 35.82 24.45
N GLN A 713 -3.52 35.50 25.49
CA GLN A 713 -4.48 36.43 26.08
C GLN A 713 -3.79 37.65 26.72
N ASP A 714 -2.55 37.46 27.19
CA ASP A 714 -1.74 38.49 27.86
C ASP A 714 -1.02 39.43 26.88
N VAL A 715 -1.09 39.16 25.57
CA VAL A 715 -0.44 39.98 24.54
C VAL A 715 -1.30 41.18 24.19
N ASP A 716 -0.71 42.37 24.09
CA ASP A 716 -1.43 43.57 23.67
C ASP A 716 -2.04 43.43 22.27
N ASP A 717 -3.28 43.90 22.12
CA ASP A 717 -4.05 43.78 20.88
C ASP A 717 -3.35 44.47 19.70
N GLU A 718 -2.65 45.57 19.94
CA GLU A 718 -1.87 46.31 18.94
C GLU A 718 -0.81 45.43 18.26
N ILE A 719 -0.12 44.58 19.03
CA ILE A 719 0.91 43.66 18.50
C ILE A 719 0.28 42.62 17.57
N ILE A 720 -0.85 42.04 17.99
CA ILE A 720 -1.58 41.04 17.17
C ILE A 720 -2.07 41.68 15.87
N TRP A 721 -2.65 42.88 15.97
CA TRP A 721 -3.18 43.59 14.81
C TRP A 721 -2.08 43.98 13.82
N ASP A 722 -0.93 44.47 14.29
CA ASP A 722 0.23 44.77 13.45
C ASP A 722 0.72 43.54 12.68
N ILE A 723 0.85 42.39 13.35
CA ILE A 723 1.24 41.13 12.69
C ILE A 723 0.23 40.76 11.60
N ARG A 724 -1.07 40.83 11.90
CA ARG A 724 -2.14 40.52 10.94
C ARG A 724 -2.11 41.45 9.72
N GLN A 725 -1.96 42.76 9.92
CA GLN A 725 -1.85 43.74 8.83
C GLN A 725 -0.63 43.46 7.94
N LYS A 726 0.54 43.26 8.53
CA LYS A 726 1.78 42.94 7.79
C LYS A 726 1.66 41.64 7.00
N GLN A 727 0.99 40.63 7.54
CA GLN A 727 0.79 39.36 6.85
C GLN A 727 -0.24 39.48 5.71
N ARG A 728 -1.30 40.27 5.89
CA ARG A 728 -2.26 40.58 4.81
C ARG A 728 -1.61 41.36 3.67
N ALA A 729 -0.81 42.37 3.99
CA ALA A 729 -0.03 43.15 3.01
C ALA A 729 0.90 42.24 2.17
N LYS A 730 1.61 41.31 2.82
CA LYS A 730 2.45 40.32 2.12
C LYS A 730 1.64 39.44 1.18
N LEU A 731 0.46 38.96 1.60
CA LEU A 731 -0.42 38.17 0.75
C LEU A 731 -0.93 38.99 -0.45
N VAL A 732 -1.42 40.20 -0.23
CA VAL A 732 -1.92 41.08 -1.30
C VAL A 732 -0.82 41.36 -2.32
N ASN A 733 0.40 41.69 -1.88
CA ASN A 733 1.53 41.89 -2.78
C ASN A 733 1.90 40.61 -3.55
N PHE A 734 1.89 39.45 -2.88
CA PHE A 734 2.11 38.16 -3.54
C PHE A 734 1.07 37.88 -4.64
N VAL A 735 -0.22 38.11 -4.34
CA VAL A 735 -1.33 37.94 -5.30
C VAL A 735 -1.20 38.91 -6.46
N LYS A 736 -0.94 40.21 -6.22
CA LYS A 736 -0.71 41.21 -7.29
C LYS A 736 0.40 40.75 -8.23
N ASN A 737 1.52 40.28 -7.70
CA ASN A 737 2.65 39.80 -8.49
C ASN A 737 2.32 38.52 -9.28
N LYS A 738 1.62 37.56 -8.67
CA LYS A 738 1.25 36.29 -9.32
C LYS A 738 0.22 36.54 -10.44
N VAL A 739 -0.80 37.36 -10.18
CA VAL A 739 -1.81 37.78 -11.17
C VAL A 739 -1.13 38.50 -12.34
N ARG A 740 -0.26 39.48 -12.08
CA ARG A 740 0.47 40.21 -13.12
C ARG A 740 1.27 39.28 -14.03
N ARG A 741 2.06 38.36 -13.47
CA ARG A 741 2.86 37.41 -14.25
C ARG A 741 1.99 36.48 -15.10
N ASN A 742 0.91 35.97 -14.54
CA ASN A 742 0.05 35.00 -15.23
C ASN A 742 -0.83 35.65 -16.29
N TRP A 743 -1.35 36.85 -16.05
CA TRP A 743 -2.22 37.55 -17.00
C TRP A 743 -1.45 38.11 -18.20
N ILE A 744 -0.22 38.60 -17.98
CA ILE A 744 0.68 38.98 -19.09
C ILE A 744 0.93 37.79 -20.02
N ARG A 745 1.20 36.60 -19.46
CA ARG A 745 1.41 35.36 -20.25
C ARG A 745 0.19 34.90 -21.04
N ARG A 746 -1.01 35.36 -20.68
CA ARG A 746 -2.29 34.97 -21.29
C ARG A 746 -2.85 36.03 -22.25
N TYR A 747 -2.12 37.13 -22.46
CA TYR A 747 -2.58 38.26 -23.28
C TYR A 747 -3.96 38.81 -22.85
N GLU A 748 -4.23 38.80 -21.53
CA GLU A 748 -5.46 39.39 -20.98
C GLU A 748 -5.46 40.93 -21.12
N ASP A 749 -6.64 41.55 -21.14
CA ASP A 749 -6.78 43.00 -21.31
C ASP A 749 -5.99 43.76 -20.21
N PRO A 750 -5.01 44.60 -20.60
CA PRO A 750 -4.25 45.41 -19.65
C PRO A 750 -5.11 46.28 -18.74
N LYS A 751 -6.29 46.73 -19.19
CA LYS A 751 -7.22 47.53 -18.38
C LYS A 751 -7.75 46.74 -17.18
N ASN A 752 -8.11 45.47 -17.39
CA ASN A 752 -8.58 44.60 -16.31
C ASN A 752 -7.45 44.27 -15.35
N LEU A 753 -6.22 44.08 -15.84
CA LEU A 753 -5.05 43.88 -15.00
C LEU A 753 -4.81 45.07 -14.08
N VAL A 754 -4.78 46.28 -14.63
CA VAL A 754 -4.61 47.53 -13.85
C VAL A 754 -5.73 47.65 -12.82
N ALA A 755 -6.99 47.50 -13.23
CA ALA A 755 -8.15 47.58 -12.35
C ALA A 755 -8.09 46.58 -11.19
N VAL A 756 -7.71 45.32 -11.43
CA VAL A 756 -7.56 44.32 -10.36
C VAL A 756 -6.42 44.70 -9.41
N THR A 757 -5.28 45.13 -9.94
CA THR A 757 -4.12 45.49 -9.11
C THR A 757 -4.33 46.76 -8.29
N GLU A 758 -5.15 47.70 -8.75
CA GLU A 758 -5.52 48.92 -8.02
C GLU A 758 -6.61 48.65 -6.98
N LYS A 759 -7.60 47.81 -7.30
CA LYS A 759 -8.75 47.54 -6.41
C LYS A 759 -8.44 46.59 -5.26
N ILE A 760 -7.53 45.61 -5.42
CA ILE A 760 -7.15 44.72 -4.32
C ILE A 760 -6.30 45.49 -3.29
N ASN A 761 -6.73 45.45 -2.03
CA ASN A 761 -6.25 46.34 -0.98
C ASN A 761 -5.95 45.56 0.31
N GLU A 762 -4.85 45.91 0.98
CA GLU A 762 -4.36 45.27 2.22
C GLU A 762 -5.10 45.71 3.50
N ASN A 763 -5.91 46.76 3.43
CA ASN A 763 -6.72 47.25 4.54
C ASN A 763 -8.14 46.66 4.56
N VAL A 764 -8.48 45.83 3.57
CA VAL A 764 -9.81 45.26 3.35
C VAL A 764 -9.89 43.85 3.93
N LEU A 765 -11.03 43.53 4.55
CA LEU A 765 -11.33 42.18 5.03
C LEU A 765 -11.18 41.16 3.90
N THR A 766 -10.26 40.21 4.07
CA THR A 766 -9.93 39.22 3.05
C THR A 766 -10.40 37.83 3.43
N ILE A 767 -11.30 37.26 2.64
CA ILE A 767 -11.79 35.89 2.78
C ILE A 767 -11.01 34.97 1.82
N GLY A 768 -10.43 33.89 2.35
CA GLY A 768 -9.77 32.86 1.56
C GLY A 768 -10.63 31.61 1.40
N PHE A 769 -10.72 31.09 0.18
CA PHE A 769 -11.23 29.77 -0.13
C PHE A 769 -10.20 29.02 -0.97
N ALA A 770 -9.53 28.03 -0.40
CA ALA A 770 -8.58 27.22 -1.19
C ALA A 770 -8.58 25.73 -0.88
N ARG A 771 -8.85 24.91 -1.90
CA ARG A 771 -8.91 23.45 -1.83
C ARG A 771 -9.03 22.80 -3.20
N ARG A 772 -8.98 21.46 -3.25
CA ARG A 772 -9.39 20.71 -4.45
C ARG A 772 -10.84 21.08 -4.79
N PHE A 773 -11.10 21.41 -6.06
CA PHE A 773 -12.46 21.63 -6.55
C PHE A 773 -13.12 20.29 -6.85
N ALA A 774 -14.23 20.03 -6.18
CA ALA A 774 -15.14 18.90 -6.34
C ALA A 774 -16.54 19.38 -5.91
N THR A 775 -17.60 18.75 -6.41
CA THR A 775 -18.98 19.17 -6.21
C THR A 775 -19.37 19.28 -4.73
N TYR A 776 -18.99 18.28 -3.92
CA TYR A 776 -19.29 18.28 -2.48
C TYR A 776 -18.56 19.35 -1.67
N LYS A 777 -17.53 20.01 -2.21
CA LYS A 777 -16.83 21.12 -1.52
C LYS A 777 -17.60 22.46 -1.62
N ARG A 778 -18.62 22.53 -2.48
CA ARG A 778 -19.54 23.67 -2.70
C ARG A 778 -18.82 25.02 -2.83
N GLY A 779 -17.80 25.07 -3.69
CA GLY A 779 -17.00 26.29 -3.91
C GLY A 779 -17.77 27.46 -4.55
N ASP A 780 -18.92 27.19 -5.16
CA ASP A 780 -19.80 28.19 -5.76
C ASP A 780 -20.98 28.60 -4.86
N LEU A 781 -21.05 28.10 -3.62
CA LEU A 781 -22.17 28.39 -2.70
C LEU A 781 -22.35 29.90 -2.47
N LEU A 782 -21.25 30.63 -2.28
CA LEU A 782 -21.25 32.09 -2.15
C LEU A 782 -21.72 32.82 -3.42
N LEU A 783 -21.77 32.15 -4.57
CA LEU A 783 -22.10 32.74 -5.86
C LEU A 783 -23.55 32.49 -6.27
N LYS A 784 -24.34 31.81 -5.42
CA LYS A 784 -25.76 31.49 -5.69
C LYS A 784 -26.65 32.74 -5.69
N ASN A 785 -26.33 33.79 -4.92
CA ASN A 785 -27.02 35.09 -4.97
C ASN A 785 -26.02 36.23 -5.28
N PRO A 786 -25.72 36.47 -6.57
CA PRO A 786 -24.72 37.47 -6.96
C PRO A 786 -25.09 38.89 -6.54
N GLU A 787 -26.37 39.25 -6.54
CA GLU A 787 -26.81 40.61 -6.16
C GLU A 787 -26.54 40.91 -4.67
N ARG A 788 -26.89 39.98 -3.77
CA ARG A 788 -26.58 40.14 -2.34
C ARG A 788 -25.08 40.11 -2.09
N LEU A 789 -24.35 39.21 -2.75
CA LEU A 789 -22.89 39.18 -2.67
C LEU A 789 -22.27 40.51 -3.12
N ALA A 790 -22.70 41.07 -4.25
CA ALA A 790 -22.18 42.33 -4.77
C ALA A 790 -22.37 43.49 -3.79
N ARG A 791 -23.52 43.55 -3.09
CA ARG A 791 -23.76 44.55 -2.03
C ARG A 791 -22.78 44.40 -0.85
N ILE A 792 -22.49 43.17 -0.44
CA ILE A 792 -21.52 42.90 0.64
C ILE A 792 -20.11 43.33 0.22
N LEU A 793 -19.66 42.92 -0.97
CA LEU A 793 -18.28 43.15 -1.41
C LEU A 793 -17.98 44.62 -1.75
N ASN A 794 -18.99 45.36 -2.22
CA ASN A 794 -18.86 46.75 -2.68
C ASN A 794 -19.35 47.79 -1.68
N ASN A 795 -19.60 47.42 -0.42
CA ASN A 795 -19.91 48.40 0.61
C ASN A 795 -18.74 49.40 0.75
N PRO A 796 -18.96 50.72 0.61
CA PRO A 796 -17.89 51.72 0.59
C PRO A 796 -17.20 51.88 1.96
N GLU A 797 -17.92 51.66 3.06
CA GLU A 797 -17.40 51.77 4.42
C GLU A 797 -16.80 50.45 4.91
N LYS A 798 -17.39 49.33 4.50
CA LYS A 798 -17.04 47.98 4.97
C LYS A 798 -16.78 47.01 3.80
N PRO A 799 -15.82 47.30 2.91
CA PRO A 799 -15.58 46.49 1.72
C PRO A 799 -15.10 45.08 2.09
N VAL A 800 -15.29 44.12 1.19
CA VAL A 800 -14.79 42.74 1.37
C VAL A 800 -14.17 42.25 0.06
N GLN A 801 -13.12 41.44 0.16
CA GLN A 801 -12.51 40.75 -0.98
C GLN A 801 -12.38 39.25 -0.73
N ILE A 802 -12.49 38.46 -1.80
CA ILE A 802 -12.45 36.99 -1.76
C ILE A 802 -11.36 36.46 -2.68
N LEU A 803 -10.50 35.61 -2.14
CA LEU A 803 -9.45 34.90 -2.87
C LEU A 803 -9.82 33.42 -3.00
N PHE A 804 -10.06 32.97 -4.22
CA PHE A 804 -10.22 31.56 -4.57
C PHE A 804 -8.89 30.97 -5.05
N ALA A 805 -8.57 29.74 -4.66
CA ALA A 805 -7.47 28.99 -5.25
C ALA A 805 -7.73 27.48 -5.19
N GLY A 806 -7.21 26.71 -6.14
CA GLY A 806 -7.40 25.26 -6.11
C GLY A 806 -7.31 24.62 -7.48
N LYS A 807 -7.23 23.29 -7.49
CA LYS A 807 -7.16 22.46 -8.71
C LYS A 807 -8.35 21.51 -8.74
N ALA A 808 -8.90 21.27 -9.92
CA ALA A 808 -9.83 20.16 -10.18
C ALA A 808 -9.06 18.98 -10.76
N HIS A 809 -9.49 17.74 -10.48
CA HIS A 809 -8.86 16.57 -11.10
C HIS A 809 -9.06 16.62 -12.64
N PRO A 810 -8.09 16.19 -13.47
CA PRO A 810 -8.23 16.26 -14.94
C PRO A 810 -9.42 15.46 -15.48
N ASN A 811 -9.82 14.40 -14.77
CA ASN A 811 -11.02 13.60 -15.09
C ASN A 811 -12.30 14.08 -14.37
N ASP A 812 -12.24 15.11 -13.52
CA ASP A 812 -13.40 15.66 -12.81
C ASP A 812 -13.93 16.89 -13.55
N LYS A 813 -14.80 16.64 -14.53
CA LYS A 813 -15.35 17.70 -15.38
C LYS A 813 -16.19 18.70 -14.58
N ALA A 814 -16.99 18.22 -13.62
CA ALA A 814 -17.81 19.07 -12.77
C ALA A 814 -16.95 20.03 -11.92
N GLY A 815 -15.85 19.53 -11.35
CA GLY A 815 -14.87 20.37 -10.64
C GLY A 815 -14.23 21.45 -11.53
N GLN A 816 -13.91 21.12 -12.79
CA GLN A 816 -13.36 22.08 -13.75
C GLN A 816 -14.37 23.16 -14.15
N ASP A 817 -15.64 22.77 -14.33
CA ASP A 817 -16.70 23.69 -14.69
C ASP A 817 -17.02 24.66 -13.53
N LEU A 818 -16.87 24.22 -12.27
CA LEU A 818 -16.93 25.10 -11.10
C LEU A 818 -15.81 26.17 -11.13
N ILE A 819 -14.57 25.78 -11.43
CA ILE A 819 -13.46 26.74 -11.58
C ILE A 819 -13.79 27.75 -12.69
N LYS A 820 -14.24 27.26 -13.84
CA LYS A 820 -14.62 28.10 -14.99
C LYS A 820 -15.68 29.13 -14.59
N LYS A 821 -16.73 28.70 -13.91
CA LYS A 821 -17.81 29.56 -13.40
C LYS A 821 -17.27 30.64 -12.46
N ILE A 822 -16.42 30.29 -11.49
CA ILE A 822 -15.83 31.25 -10.55
C ILE A 822 -14.96 32.28 -11.29
N VAL A 823 -14.14 31.85 -12.25
CA VAL A 823 -13.30 32.75 -13.04
C VAL A 823 -14.16 33.70 -13.87
N GLN A 824 -15.22 33.21 -14.51
CA GLN A 824 -16.15 34.04 -15.29
C GLN A 824 -16.83 35.10 -14.42
N ILE A 825 -17.35 34.71 -13.24
CA ILE A 825 -17.96 35.65 -12.29
C ILE A 825 -16.95 36.69 -11.79
N SER A 826 -15.70 36.28 -11.51
CA SER A 826 -14.64 37.20 -11.08
C SER A 826 -14.30 38.31 -12.08
N LYS A 827 -14.65 38.12 -13.36
CA LYS A 827 -14.43 39.09 -14.44
C LYS A 827 -15.61 40.05 -14.66
N GLN A 828 -16.76 39.85 -13.99
CA GLN A 828 -17.90 40.75 -14.09
C GLN A 828 -17.58 42.12 -13.45
N PRO A 829 -18.09 43.25 -13.98
CA PRO A 829 -17.74 44.60 -13.52
C PRO A 829 -17.89 44.83 -12.00
N GLU A 830 -18.95 44.29 -11.40
CA GLU A 830 -19.30 44.37 -9.98
C GLU A 830 -18.39 43.52 -9.07
N PHE A 831 -17.71 42.51 -9.61
CA PHE A 831 -16.81 41.62 -8.88
C PHE A 831 -15.33 41.83 -9.22
N LEU A 832 -15.03 42.60 -10.27
CA LEU A 832 -13.68 42.83 -10.75
C LEU A 832 -12.83 43.50 -9.67
N GLY A 833 -11.77 42.80 -9.23
CA GLY A 833 -10.88 43.23 -8.15
C GLY A 833 -11.43 42.99 -6.74
N LYS A 834 -12.60 42.36 -6.62
CA LYS A 834 -13.22 41.91 -5.35
C LYS A 834 -13.17 40.41 -5.21
N ILE A 835 -13.41 39.67 -6.29
CA ILE A 835 -13.24 38.22 -6.36
C ILE A 835 -12.02 37.94 -7.24
N ILE A 836 -11.08 37.13 -6.75
CA ILE A 836 -9.86 36.81 -7.49
C ILE A 836 -9.63 35.31 -7.41
N PHE A 837 -9.52 34.66 -8.57
CA PHE A 837 -9.04 33.28 -8.67
C PHE A 837 -7.53 33.27 -8.88
N VAL A 838 -6.79 32.71 -7.94
CA VAL A 838 -5.34 32.58 -7.96
C VAL A 838 -4.95 31.19 -8.48
N GLU A 839 -4.36 31.18 -9.67
CA GLU A 839 -3.93 29.97 -10.39
C GLU A 839 -2.80 29.20 -9.66
N ASP A 840 -2.80 27.87 -9.85
CA ASP A 840 -1.78 26.92 -9.45
C ASP A 840 -1.55 26.92 -7.93
N TYR A 841 -2.53 26.35 -7.22
CA TYR A 841 -2.47 26.15 -5.78
C TYR A 841 -1.46 25.06 -5.41
N ASP A 842 -0.40 25.48 -4.73
CA ASP A 842 0.76 24.70 -4.27
C ASP A 842 1.06 25.02 -2.78
N ILE A 843 2.12 24.42 -2.21
CA ILE A 843 2.49 24.65 -0.80
C ILE A 843 2.87 26.12 -0.56
N ASN A 844 3.55 26.76 -1.52
CA ASN A 844 3.96 28.14 -1.39
C ASN A 844 2.76 29.11 -1.38
N LEU A 845 1.78 28.96 -2.27
CA LEU A 845 0.54 29.74 -2.27
C LEU A 845 -0.29 29.44 -1.02
N ALA A 846 -0.37 28.17 -0.60
CA ALA A 846 -1.04 27.80 0.64
C ALA A 846 -0.46 28.54 1.85
N LYS A 847 0.88 28.62 1.98
CA LYS A 847 1.54 29.39 3.06
C LYS A 847 1.13 30.86 3.03
N HIS A 848 1.12 31.52 1.87
CA HIS A 848 0.72 32.93 1.80
C HIS A 848 -0.76 33.13 2.17
N LEU A 849 -1.64 32.25 1.71
CA LEU A 849 -3.07 32.34 1.99
C LEU A 849 -3.35 32.13 3.48
N VAL A 850 -2.98 30.99 4.07
CA VAL A 850 -3.29 30.68 5.47
C VAL A 850 -2.66 31.66 6.46
N GLN A 851 -1.58 32.33 6.05
CA GLN A 851 -0.91 33.34 6.88
C GLN A 851 -1.53 34.73 6.74
N GLY A 852 -2.13 35.06 5.60
CA GLY A 852 -2.53 36.44 5.26
C GLY A 852 -4.04 36.69 5.17
N VAL A 853 -4.88 35.69 4.93
CA VAL A 853 -6.35 35.88 4.90
C VAL A 853 -6.91 36.03 6.31
N ASP A 854 -7.98 36.78 6.48
CA ASP A 854 -8.61 37.04 7.78
C ASP A 854 -9.64 35.98 8.14
N ILE A 855 -10.44 35.57 7.15
CA ILE A 855 -11.36 34.45 7.24
C ILE A 855 -10.88 33.33 6.32
N TRP A 856 -10.75 32.13 6.86
CA TRP A 856 -10.64 30.91 6.08
C TRP A 856 -12.03 30.27 5.93
N LEU A 857 -12.60 30.26 4.72
CA LEU A 857 -13.95 29.75 4.47
C LEU A 857 -13.92 28.35 3.85
N ASN A 858 -14.63 27.41 4.47
CA ASN A 858 -14.89 26.08 3.91
C ASN A 858 -16.38 25.77 3.97
N THR A 859 -16.98 25.24 2.90
CA THR A 859 -18.42 24.95 2.86
C THR A 859 -18.74 23.53 2.38
N PRO A 860 -18.09 22.46 2.87
CA PRO A 860 -18.39 21.10 2.39
C PRO A 860 -19.84 20.69 2.67
N THR A 861 -20.35 19.76 1.86
CA THR A 861 -21.60 19.04 2.11
C THR A 861 -21.42 18.13 3.31
N ARG A 862 -22.33 18.18 4.28
CA ARG A 862 -22.32 17.31 5.47
C ARG A 862 -22.84 15.91 5.14
N PRO A 863 -22.26 14.81 5.64
CA PRO A 863 -21.00 14.67 6.40
C PRO A 863 -19.83 14.21 5.49
N GLN A 864 -19.63 14.86 4.34
CA GLN A 864 -18.68 14.40 3.31
C GLN A 864 -17.25 14.96 3.50
N GLU A 865 -16.99 15.73 4.55
CA GLU A 865 -15.63 16.11 4.95
C GLU A 865 -15.11 15.21 6.07
N ALA A 866 -14.13 14.35 5.77
CA ALA A 866 -13.52 13.51 6.81
C ALA A 866 -12.76 14.32 7.88
N SER A 867 -12.12 15.43 7.52
CA SER A 867 -11.33 16.25 8.44
C SER A 867 -11.19 17.68 7.89
N GLY A 868 -10.03 18.02 7.30
CA GLY A 868 -9.77 19.29 6.65
C GLY A 868 -8.62 20.08 7.29
N THR A 869 -7.38 19.81 6.88
CA THR A 869 -6.19 20.41 7.51
C THR A 869 -5.94 21.87 7.17
N SER A 870 -6.58 22.44 6.14
CA SER A 870 -6.30 23.82 5.72
C SER A 870 -6.72 24.86 6.75
N GLY A 871 -7.86 24.67 7.41
CA GLY A 871 -8.33 25.57 8.46
C GLY A 871 -7.44 25.51 9.71
N MET A 872 -6.91 24.33 10.05
CA MET A 872 -5.96 24.14 11.16
C MET A 872 -4.69 25.00 10.99
N LYS A 873 -4.20 25.14 9.74
CA LYS A 873 -3.03 26.00 9.40
C LYS A 873 -3.34 27.48 9.58
N ALA A 874 -4.57 27.88 9.27
CA ALA A 874 -5.02 29.26 9.34
C ALA A 874 -5.11 29.73 10.80
N VAL A 875 -5.63 28.88 11.69
CA VAL A 875 -5.76 29.14 13.14
C VAL A 875 -4.42 29.53 13.77
N MET A 876 -3.33 28.82 13.43
CA MET A 876 -1.99 29.11 13.98
C MET A 876 -1.45 30.50 13.59
N ASN A 877 -2.05 31.14 12.59
CA ASN A 877 -1.67 32.45 12.07
C ASN A 877 -2.69 33.55 12.40
N GLY A 878 -3.62 33.29 13.34
CA GLY A 878 -4.65 34.23 13.73
C GLY A 878 -5.66 34.54 12.61
N ALA A 879 -5.81 33.66 11.63
CA ALA A 879 -6.92 33.68 10.69
C ALA A 879 -8.08 32.87 11.28
N LEU A 880 -9.28 33.43 11.24
CA LEU A 880 -10.46 32.82 11.84
C LEU A 880 -11.13 31.87 10.85
N HIS A 881 -11.63 30.74 11.34
CA HIS A 881 -12.30 29.78 10.48
C HIS A 881 -13.81 30.03 10.46
N PHE A 882 -14.40 29.93 9.27
CA PHE A 882 -15.84 29.92 9.05
C PHE A 882 -16.19 28.67 8.24
N SER A 883 -16.96 27.76 8.81
CA SER A 883 -17.34 26.53 8.10
C SER A 883 -18.68 25.96 8.51
N VAL A 884 -19.06 24.82 7.92
CA VAL A 884 -20.10 23.95 8.49
C VAL A 884 -19.50 23.16 9.65
N LEU A 885 -20.31 22.76 10.63
CA LEU A 885 -19.92 21.73 11.60
C LEU A 885 -19.86 20.37 10.90
N ASP A 886 -18.74 20.12 10.22
CA ASP A 886 -18.36 18.86 9.58
C ASP A 886 -16.85 18.64 9.71
N GLY A 887 -16.39 17.40 9.55
CA GLY A 887 -14.98 17.02 9.66
C GLY A 887 -14.34 17.54 10.94
N TRP A 888 -13.22 18.25 10.81
CA TRP A 888 -12.46 18.75 11.97
C TRP A 888 -13.17 19.87 12.74
N TRP A 889 -14.08 20.59 12.09
CA TRP A 889 -14.68 21.80 12.68
C TRP A 889 -15.71 21.46 13.76
N VAL A 890 -16.24 20.24 13.77
CA VAL A 890 -17.07 19.71 14.87
C VAL A 890 -16.31 19.73 16.20
N GLU A 891 -15.04 19.34 16.18
CA GLU A 891 -14.17 19.33 17.36
C GLU A 891 -13.55 20.71 17.61
N GLY A 892 -13.24 21.43 16.54
CA GLY A 892 -12.52 22.70 16.58
C GLY A 892 -13.37 23.91 16.94
N TYR A 893 -14.67 23.92 16.62
CA TYR A 893 -15.51 25.08 16.87
C TYR A 893 -15.62 25.39 18.37
N LYS A 894 -15.37 26.65 18.71
CA LYS A 894 -15.64 27.26 20.01
C LYS A 894 -16.35 28.59 19.78
N GLU A 895 -17.35 28.87 20.60
CA GLU A 895 -18.04 30.16 20.59
C GLU A 895 -17.02 31.29 20.80
N GLY A 896 -17.13 32.37 20.02
CA GLY A 896 -16.18 33.48 20.07
C GLY A 896 -14.77 33.15 19.55
N ALA A 897 -14.60 32.11 18.73
CA ALA A 897 -13.31 31.69 18.14
C ALA A 897 -13.41 31.32 16.63
N GLY A 898 -14.47 31.80 15.97
CA GLY A 898 -14.81 31.53 14.57
C GLY A 898 -16.32 31.38 14.41
N TRP A 899 -16.76 30.96 13.22
CA TRP A 899 -18.18 30.83 12.88
C TRP A 899 -18.51 29.45 12.34
N ALA A 900 -19.73 29.01 12.60
CA ALA A 900 -20.20 27.71 12.15
C ALA A 900 -21.63 27.75 11.65
N LEU A 901 -21.92 27.01 10.58
CA LEU A 901 -23.28 26.62 10.23
C LEU A 901 -23.69 25.38 11.04
N PRO A 902 -24.99 25.20 11.36
CA PRO A 902 -25.46 24.07 12.16
C PRO A 902 -25.01 22.71 11.63
N GLU A 903 -24.71 21.77 12.54
CA GLU A 903 -24.30 20.40 12.21
C GLU A 903 -25.43 19.63 11.51
N LYS A 904 -26.62 19.66 12.12
CA LYS A 904 -27.80 18.96 11.58
C LYS A 904 -28.32 19.64 10.32
N ARG A 905 -28.71 18.82 9.35
CA ARG A 905 -29.44 19.27 8.17
C ARG A 905 -30.90 19.57 8.55
N THR A 906 -31.46 20.61 7.97
CA THR A 906 -32.88 20.95 8.08
C THR A 906 -33.66 20.28 6.96
N TYR A 907 -33.08 20.18 5.75
CA TYR A 907 -33.69 19.57 4.57
C TYR A 907 -32.93 18.33 4.12
N GLN A 908 -33.66 17.29 3.74
CA GLN A 908 -33.10 16.09 3.08
C GLN A 908 -32.68 16.39 1.63
N ASP A 909 -33.39 17.28 0.94
CA ASP A 909 -32.98 17.80 -0.36
C ASP A 909 -31.72 18.67 -0.23
N GLN A 910 -30.75 18.46 -1.13
CA GLN A 910 -29.46 19.14 -1.05
C GLN A 910 -29.51 20.58 -1.57
N GLU A 911 -30.35 20.90 -2.55
CA GLU A 911 -30.45 22.26 -3.08
C GLU A 911 -31.20 23.19 -2.12
N LEU A 912 -32.28 22.72 -1.48
CA LEU A 912 -32.94 23.47 -0.40
C LEU A 912 -31.98 23.71 0.78
N GLN A 913 -31.17 22.71 1.14
CA GLN A 913 -30.13 22.90 2.16
C GLN A 913 -29.07 23.91 1.72
N ASN A 914 -28.68 23.91 0.44
CA ASN A 914 -27.72 24.87 -0.12
C ASN A 914 -28.28 26.31 -0.09
N GLU A 915 -29.58 26.50 -0.35
CA GLU A 915 -30.22 27.81 -0.24
C GLU A 915 -30.20 28.33 1.21
N LEU A 916 -30.60 27.49 2.17
CA LEU A 916 -30.58 27.85 3.60
C LEU A 916 -29.16 28.19 4.07
N ASP A 917 -28.18 27.34 3.75
CA ASP A 917 -26.78 27.57 4.09
C ASP A 917 -26.28 28.89 3.49
N THR A 918 -26.64 29.18 2.23
CA THR A 918 -26.29 30.42 1.54
C THR A 918 -26.85 31.64 2.26
N GLN A 919 -28.15 31.63 2.62
CA GLN A 919 -28.77 32.74 3.35
C GLN A 919 -28.15 32.95 4.73
N THR A 920 -27.80 31.86 5.42
CA THR A 920 -27.14 31.90 6.72
C THR A 920 -25.75 32.50 6.60
N ILE A 921 -24.96 32.10 5.59
CA ILE A 921 -23.62 32.65 5.34
C ILE A 921 -23.67 34.16 5.11
N TYR A 922 -24.56 34.63 4.22
CA TYR A 922 -24.67 36.07 3.98
C TYR A 922 -25.11 36.84 5.22
N SER A 923 -26.03 36.28 6.01
CA SER A 923 -26.51 36.95 7.22
C SER A 923 -25.42 37.05 8.28
N LEU A 924 -24.59 36.02 8.45
CA LEU A 924 -23.41 36.06 9.32
C LEU A 924 -22.37 37.06 8.82
N LEU A 925 -22.13 37.13 7.51
CA LEU A 925 -21.24 38.12 6.92
C LEU A 925 -21.72 39.56 7.18
N GLU A 926 -22.98 39.85 6.88
CA GLU A 926 -23.56 41.20 6.98
C GLU A 926 -23.72 41.69 8.42
N ASN A 927 -24.20 40.82 9.32
CA ASN A 927 -24.62 41.25 10.65
C ASN A 927 -23.55 41.07 11.73
N GLU A 928 -22.56 40.19 11.49
CA GLU A 928 -21.58 39.83 12.52
C GLU A 928 -20.13 40.00 12.01
N ILE A 929 -19.71 39.21 11.03
CA ILE A 929 -18.29 39.09 10.63
C ILE A 929 -17.74 40.41 10.08
N VAL A 930 -18.43 41.01 9.10
CA VAL A 930 -17.97 42.25 8.46
C VAL A 930 -18.02 43.43 9.44
N PRO A 931 -19.12 43.67 10.19
CA PRO A 931 -19.14 44.70 11.23
C PRO A 931 -18.02 44.55 12.26
N LEU A 932 -17.75 43.33 12.74
CA LEU A 932 -16.75 43.05 13.76
C LEU A 932 -15.32 43.46 13.34
N PHE A 933 -14.95 43.20 12.08
CA PHE A 933 -13.63 43.55 11.55
C PHE A 933 -13.40 45.07 11.40
N TYR A 934 -14.48 45.81 11.11
CA TYR A 934 -14.44 47.26 10.89
C TYR A 934 -14.79 48.06 12.14
N ASN A 935 -15.24 47.43 13.22
CA ASN A 935 -15.40 48.06 14.53
C ASN A 935 -14.01 48.32 15.14
N ARG A 936 -13.50 49.54 15.00
CA ARG A 936 -12.14 49.93 15.38
C ARG A 936 -12.16 51.13 16.31
N ASP A 937 -11.21 51.18 17.22
CA ASP A 937 -10.99 52.33 18.10
C ASP A 937 -10.33 53.53 17.36
N GLU A 938 -10.01 54.59 18.10
CA GLU A 938 -9.33 55.78 17.57
C GLU A 938 -7.93 55.49 16.98
N LYS A 939 -7.28 54.40 17.41
CA LYS A 939 -6.00 53.93 16.87
C LYS A 939 -6.16 52.97 15.69
N GLY A 940 -7.40 52.66 15.28
CA GLY A 940 -7.69 51.75 14.17
C GLY A 940 -7.60 50.26 14.53
N ILE A 941 -7.68 49.91 15.82
CA ILE A 941 -7.53 48.55 16.35
C ILE A 941 -8.93 47.93 16.61
N PRO A 942 -9.23 46.74 16.04
CA PRO A 942 -10.50 46.06 16.28
C PRO A 942 -10.42 45.07 17.46
N HIS A 943 -10.60 45.57 18.69
CA HIS A 943 -10.46 44.77 19.91
C HIS A 943 -11.33 43.50 19.93
N ASP A 944 -12.61 43.59 19.55
CA ASP A 944 -13.51 42.43 19.56
C ASP A 944 -13.10 41.38 18.53
N TRP A 945 -12.59 41.79 17.37
CA TRP A 945 -12.04 40.87 16.37
C TRP A 945 -10.78 40.16 16.89
N ILE A 946 -9.90 40.90 17.59
CA ILE A 946 -8.66 40.36 18.16
C ILE A 946 -8.97 39.39 19.30
N LYS A 947 -10.03 39.63 20.07
CA LYS A 947 -10.53 38.67 21.06
C LYS A 947 -10.87 37.32 20.42
N PHE A 948 -11.52 37.31 19.24
CA PHE A 948 -11.75 36.08 18.49
C PHE A 948 -10.44 35.40 18.08
N ILE A 949 -9.45 36.17 17.62
CA ILE A 949 -8.12 35.66 17.25
C ILE A 949 -7.45 35.00 18.46
N LYS A 950 -7.41 35.69 19.60
CA LYS A 950 -6.82 35.19 20.85
C LYS A 950 -7.51 33.90 21.31
N ASN A 951 -8.83 33.86 21.29
CA ASN A 951 -9.60 32.67 21.65
C ASN A 951 -9.31 31.50 20.71
N SER A 952 -9.24 31.75 19.40
CA SER A 952 -8.91 30.75 18.39
C SER A 952 -7.52 30.15 18.62
N ILE A 953 -6.51 31.00 18.82
CA ILE A 953 -5.13 30.55 19.10
C ILE A 953 -5.07 29.78 20.44
N ALA A 954 -5.71 30.30 21.50
CA ALA A 954 -5.63 29.72 22.84
C ALA A 954 -6.32 28.35 22.95
N THR A 955 -7.47 28.18 22.30
CA THR A 955 -8.35 27.02 22.53
C THR A 955 -8.37 26.01 21.39
N ILE A 956 -8.14 26.45 20.15
CA ILE A 956 -8.23 25.61 18.96
C ILE A 956 -6.84 25.13 18.55
N ALA A 957 -5.85 26.02 18.41
CA ALA A 957 -4.50 25.67 17.93
C ALA A 957 -3.84 24.45 18.63
N PRO A 958 -3.80 24.32 19.98
CA PRO A 958 -3.18 23.16 20.64
C PRO A 958 -3.78 21.82 20.23
N GLN A 959 -5.08 21.81 19.90
CA GLN A 959 -5.80 20.60 19.54
C GLN A 959 -5.50 20.13 18.11
N PHE A 960 -4.83 20.92 17.26
CA PHE A 960 -4.60 20.57 15.85
C PHE A 960 -3.13 20.68 15.44
N THR A 961 -2.21 20.46 16.39
CA THR A 961 -0.78 20.28 16.11
C THR A 961 -0.48 18.84 15.70
N THR A 962 0.49 18.64 14.82
CA THR A 962 1.00 17.29 14.55
C THR A 962 1.61 16.63 15.78
N LYS A 963 2.16 17.40 16.73
CA LYS A 963 2.62 16.88 18.03
C LYS A 963 1.51 16.14 18.79
N ARG A 964 0.33 16.77 18.93
CA ARG A 964 -0.85 16.11 19.53
C ARG A 964 -1.23 14.86 18.74
N MET A 965 -1.24 14.96 17.41
CA MET A 965 -1.60 13.85 16.53
C MET A 965 -0.66 12.65 16.68
N ILE A 966 0.66 12.86 16.74
CA ILE A 966 1.62 11.75 16.90
C ILE A 966 1.52 11.13 18.29
N ASP A 967 1.31 11.94 19.35
CA ASP A 967 1.05 11.44 20.70
C ASP A 967 -0.19 10.56 20.74
N ASP A 968 -1.29 10.99 20.11
CA ASP A 968 -2.52 10.20 19.97
C ASP A 968 -2.27 8.85 19.26
N TYR A 969 -1.45 8.84 18.19
CA TYR A 969 -1.10 7.59 17.52
C TYR A 969 -0.32 6.65 18.44
N PHE A 970 0.63 7.16 19.23
CA PHE A 970 1.38 6.37 20.19
C PHE A 970 0.51 5.82 21.31
N ASP A 971 -0.31 6.67 21.92
CA ASP A 971 -1.15 6.35 23.07
C ASP A 971 -2.26 5.37 22.71
N LYS A 972 -2.91 5.56 21.55
CA LYS A 972 -4.08 4.78 21.16
C LYS A 972 -3.72 3.53 20.36
N TYR A 973 -2.63 3.54 19.58
CA TYR A 973 -2.36 2.49 18.58
C TYR A 973 -0.95 1.93 18.59
N TYR A 974 0.11 2.72 18.40
CA TYR A 974 1.45 2.17 18.16
C TYR A 974 1.99 1.38 19.35
N ASN A 975 1.87 1.91 20.57
CA ASN A 975 2.32 1.18 21.76
C ASN A 975 1.51 -0.10 21.98
N LYS A 976 0.20 -0.04 21.73
CA LYS A 976 -0.71 -1.18 21.85
C LYS A 976 -0.37 -2.29 20.85
N LEU A 977 -0.20 -1.95 19.57
CA LEU A 977 0.20 -2.87 18.51
C LEU A 977 1.59 -3.44 18.76
N TYR A 978 2.52 -2.61 19.22
CA TYR A 978 3.87 -3.06 19.57
C TYR A 978 3.85 -4.11 20.69
N GLN A 979 3.15 -3.81 21.78
CA GLN A 979 3.02 -4.76 22.89
C GLN A 979 2.37 -6.07 22.43
N ARG A 980 1.32 -6.00 21.61
CA ARG A 980 0.67 -7.20 21.10
C ARG A 980 1.56 -7.99 20.13
N SER A 981 2.31 -7.33 19.25
CA SER A 981 3.21 -8.01 18.33
C SER A 981 4.38 -8.69 19.07
N GLU A 982 4.85 -8.10 20.16
CA GLU A 982 5.84 -8.74 21.06
C GLU A 982 5.26 -9.97 21.77
N LEU A 983 3.99 -9.94 22.19
CA LEU A 983 3.31 -11.12 22.77
C LEU A 983 3.09 -12.25 21.78
N MET A 984 3.00 -11.96 20.48
CA MET A 984 2.82 -12.98 19.44
C MET A 984 4.09 -13.77 19.12
N LYS A 985 5.29 -13.21 19.35
CA LYS A 985 6.57 -13.78 18.88
C LYS A 985 7.09 -15.03 19.65
N PRO A 986 6.95 -15.15 20.99
CA PRO A 986 7.53 -16.25 21.76
C PRO A 986 7.07 -17.65 21.33
N ASN A 987 7.84 -18.68 21.72
CA ASN A 987 7.53 -20.11 21.53
C ASN A 987 7.07 -20.46 20.11
N LEU A 988 7.74 -19.91 19.08
CA LEU A 988 7.38 -20.13 17.68
C LEU A 988 5.93 -19.72 17.34
N TYR A 989 5.48 -18.58 17.87
CA TYR A 989 4.14 -18.03 17.65
C TYR A 989 2.98 -18.84 18.24
N GLU A 990 3.22 -19.51 19.38
CA GLU A 990 2.23 -20.35 20.08
C GLU A 990 0.87 -19.64 20.29
N MET A 991 0.88 -18.34 20.63
CA MET A 991 -0.36 -17.56 20.81
C MET A 991 -1.19 -17.48 19.52
N ALA A 992 -0.53 -17.29 18.36
CA ALA A 992 -1.21 -17.24 17.07
C ALA A 992 -1.82 -18.58 16.70
N SER A 993 -1.11 -19.69 16.96
CA SER A 993 -1.65 -21.06 16.79
C SER A 993 -2.86 -21.32 17.67
N LYS A 994 -2.81 -20.94 18.96
CA LYS A 994 -3.95 -21.07 19.88
C LYS A 994 -5.18 -20.31 19.39
N ILE A 995 -5.01 -19.07 18.94
CA ILE A 995 -6.12 -18.26 18.40
C ILE A 995 -6.67 -18.88 17.12
N ALA A 996 -5.81 -19.30 16.18
CA ALA A 996 -6.21 -19.88 14.91
C ALA A 996 -6.97 -21.21 15.09
N ASP A 997 -6.43 -22.12 15.92
CA ASP A 997 -7.05 -23.41 16.20
C ASP A 997 -8.38 -23.24 16.94
N TRP A 998 -8.46 -22.27 17.86
CA TRP A 998 -9.72 -21.89 18.52
C TRP A 998 -10.75 -21.36 17.51
N LYS A 999 -10.40 -20.38 16.67
CA LYS A 999 -11.31 -19.82 15.65
C LYS A 999 -11.85 -20.92 14.73
N LYS A 1000 -11.00 -21.86 14.31
CA LYS A 1000 -11.40 -23.02 13.49
C LYS A 1000 -12.37 -23.94 14.21
N SER A 1001 -12.12 -24.24 15.48
CA SER A 1001 -12.93 -25.13 16.30
C SER A 1001 -14.32 -24.54 16.55
N VAL A 1002 -14.36 -23.28 16.97
CA VAL A 1002 -15.63 -22.57 17.24
C VAL A 1002 -16.46 -22.41 15.98
N LYS A 1003 -15.85 -22.02 14.84
CA LYS A 1003 -16.56 -21.90 13.56
C LYS A 1003 -17.21 -23.20 13.10
N ARG A 1004 -16.61 -24.36 13.40
CA ARG A 1004 -17.17 -25.68 13.05
C ARG A 1004 -18.43 -26.00 13.86
N GLY A 1005 -18.44 -25.67 15.15
CA GLY A 1005 -19.58 -25.95 16.04
C GLY A 1005 -20.62 -24.82 16.15
N TRP A 1006 -20.35 -23.64 15.57
CA TRP A 1006 -21.19 -22.45 15.78
C TRP A 1006 -22.63 -22.62 15.31
N ASN A 1007 -22.81 -23.21 14.13
CA ASN A 1007 -24.13 -23.37 13.52
C ASN A 1007 -24.99 -24.45 14.22
N ASP A 1008 -24.40 -25.25 15.11
CA ASP A 1008 -25.12 -26.27 15.87
C ASP A 1008 -25.67 -25.71 17.21
N LEU A 1009 -25.26 -24.51 17.62
CA LEU A 1009 -25.77 -23.86 18.82
C LEU A 1009 -27.29 -23.66 18.72
N GLU A 1010 -27.99 -24.03 19.79
CA GLU A 1010 -29.44 -23.98 19.85
C GLU A 1010 -29.87 -23.30 21.14
N ILE A 1011 -30.67 -22.23 21.04
CA ILE A 1011 -31.28 -21.58 22.19
C ILE A 1011 -32.51 -22.39 22.57
N VAL A 1012 -32.44 -23.08 23.71
CA VAL A 1012 -33.44 -24.05 24.16
C VAL A 1012 -34.61 -23.36 24.84
N SER A 1013 -34.31 -22.39 25.70
CA SER A 1013 -35.35 -21.63 26.40
C SER A 1013 -34.88 -20.21 26.71
N VAL A 1014 -35.84 -19.29 26.65
CA VAL A 1014 -35.67 -17.87 27.00
C VAL A 1014 -36.85 -17.50 27.89
N LYS A 1015 -36.57 -17.14 29.15
CA LYS A 1015 -37.60 -16.75 30.13
C LYS A 1015 -37.29 -15.36 30.65
N PHE A 1016 -38.10 -14.40 30.23
CA PHE A 1016 -38.14 -13.04 30.79
C PHE A 1016 -39.52 -12.78 31.38
N PRO A 1017 -39.65 -11.84 32.33
CA PRO A 1017 -40.97 -11.37 32.76
C PRO A 1017 -41.79 -10.86 31.58
N ASP A 1018 -43.11 -11.07 31.64
CA ASP A 1018 -44.05 -10.54 30.64
C ASP A 1018 -44.19 -9.02 30.83
N PHE A 1019 -43.32 -8.27 30.16
CA PHE A 1019 -43.25 -6.81 30.26
C PHE A 1019 -44.47 -6.11 29.64
N ASP A 1020 -45.25 -6.79 28.79
CA ASP A 1020 -46.50 -6.25 28.23
C ASP A 1020 -47.62 -6.25 29.28
N LYS A 1021 -47.64 -7.27 30.15
CA LYS A 1021 -48.61 -7.34 31.26
C LYS A 1021 -48.13 -6.64 32.53
N HIS A 1022 -46.82 -6.56 32.75
CA HIS A 1022 -46.21 -5.95 33.93
C HIS A 1022 -45.10 -4.97 33.52
N PRO A 1023 -45.47 -3.71 33.19
CA PRO A 1023 -44.49 -2.69 32.86
C PRO A 1023 -43.53 -2.45 34.03
N LEU A 1024 -42.22 -2.43 33.76
CA LEU A 1024 -41.21 -2.17 34.77
C LEU A 1024 -41.20 -0.69 35.19
N SER A 1025 -41.08 -0.45 36.49
CA SER A 1025 -40.75 0.86 37.02
C SER A 1025 -39.25 1.17 36.85
N VAL A 1026 -38.90 2.46 36.85
CA VAL A 1026 -37.49 2.87 36.81
C VAL A 1026 -36.76 2.33 38.04
N ASN A 1027 -35.59 1.72 37.84
CA ASN A 1027 -34.79 1.00 38.84
C ASN A 1027 -35.42 -0.29 39.41
N GLU A 1028 -36.54 -0.77 38.85
CA GLU A 1028 -37.07 -2.10 39.18
C GLU A 1028 -36.22 -3.18 38.50
N ASN A 1029 -35.71 -4.13 39.29
CA ASN A 1029 -34.90 -5.23 38.78
C ASN A 1029 -35.78 -6.28 38.10
N PHE A 1030 -35.36 -6.74 36.93
CA PHE A 1030 -35.84 -7.95 36.31
C PHE A 1030 -34.73 -8.99 36.20
N THR A 1031 -35.12 -10.26 36.21
CA THR A 1031 -34.24 -11.40 36.01
C THR A 1031 -34.68 -12.15 34.76
N GLY A 1032 -33.76 -12.32 33.81
CA GLY A 1032 -33.94 -13.19 32.65
C GLY A 1032 -33.13 -14.48 32.81
N GLU A 1033 -33.69 -15.60 32.39
CA GLU A 1033 -33.03 -16.91 32.31
C GLU A 1033 -32.94 -17.36 30.85
N ILE A 1034 -31.75 -17.78 30.43
CA ILE A 1034 -31.45 -18.20 29.05
C ILE A 1034 -30.75 -19.55 29.10
N GLU A 1035 -31.28 -20.55 28.40
CA GLU A 1035 -30.68 -21.88 28.27
C GLU A 1035 -30.21 -22.12 26.84
N ILE A 1036 -28.93 -22.47 26.68
CA ILE A 1036 -28.30 -22.71 25.38
C ILE A 1036 -27.73 -24.12 25.35
N ASN A 1037 -28.10 -24.90 24.35
CA ASN A 1037 -27.46 -26.17 24.05
C ASN A 1037 -26.15 -25.92 23.31
N LEU A 1038 -25.03 -26.15 23.99
CA LEU A 1038 -23.69 -25.92 23.47
C LEU A 1038 -23.29 -26.94 22.38
N LYS A 1039 -23.97 -28.09 22.31
CA LYS A 1039 -23.67 -29.25 21.46
C LYS A 1039 -22.19 -29.69 21.51
N GLY A 1040 -21.34 -29.07 20.68
CA GLY A 1040 -19.92 -29.38 20.51
C GLY A 1040 -18.96 -28.31 21.04
N LEU A 1041 -19.45 -27.18 21.53
CA LEU A 1041 -18.64 -26.06 22.06
C LEU A 1041 -18.55 -26.08 23.58
N SER A 1042 -17.52 -25.44 24.14
CA SER A 1042 -17.41 -25.20 25.58
C SER A 1042 -18.23 -23.97 25.99
N SER A 1043 -18.62 -23.89 27.26
CA SER A 1043 -19.21 -22.67 27.82
C SER A 1043 -18.22 -21.50 27.82
N ASP A 1044 -16.91 -21.78 27.84
CA ASP A 1044 -15.87 -20.76 27.80
C ASP A 1044 -15.69 -20.15 26.39
N ASP A 1045 -16.16 -20.84 25.34
CA ASP A 1045 -16.07 -20.41 23.95
C ASP A 1045 -17.16 -19.39 23.57
N ILE A 1046 -18.15 -19.17 24.43
CA ILE A 1046 -19.30 -18.30 24.17
C ILE A 1046 -19.51 -17.27 25.27
N GLY A 1047 -20.02 -16.11 24.89
CA GLY A 1047 -20.61 -15.13 25.79
C GLY A 1047 -22.07 -14.90 25.43
N VAL A 1048 -22.87 -14.49 26.41
CA VAL A 1048 -24.31 -14.24 26.25
C VAL A 1048 -24.61 -12.84 26.78
N GLU A 1049 -25.22 -12.02 25.95
CA GLU A 1049 -25.60 -10.64 26.24
C GLU A 1049 -27.10 -10.43 25.96
N VAL A 1050 -27.75 -9.58 26.76
CA VAL A 1050 -29.03 -8.97 26.41
C VAL A 1050 -28.77 -7.56 25.92
N ILE A 1051 -29.19 -7.29 24.69
CA ILE A 1051 -29.06 -5.99 24.04
C ILE A 1051 -30.40 -5.28 24.11
N VAL A 1052 -30.41 -4.10 24.71
CA VAL A 1052 -31.59 -3.25 24.83
C VAL A 1052 -31.39 -2.05 23.93
N THR A 1053 -32.37 -1.76 23.08
CA THR A 1053 -32.36 -0.63 22.15
C THR A 1053 -33.53 0.29 22.41
N ASP A 1054 -33.47 1.52 21.90
CA ASP A 1054 -34.67 2.35 21.84
C ASP A 1054 -35.75 1.74 20.94
N ALA A 1055 -37.02 1.94 21.29
CA ALA A 1055 -38.15 1.64 20.40
C ALA A 1055 -38.20 2.73 19.33
N THR A 1056 -37.61 2.47 18.17
CA THR A 1056 -37.42 3.52 17.16
C THR A 1056 -38.65 3.77 16.29
N THR A 1057 -38.96 5.06 16.06
CA THR A 1057 -39.97 5.58 15.12
C THR A 1057 -39.38 6.09 13.79
N ASN A 1058 -38.04 6.22 13.68
CA ASN A 1058 -37.35 6.86 12.54
C ASN A 1058 -36.28 5.98 11.83
N GLY A 1059 -36.32 4.65 12.01
CA GLY A 1059 -35.51 3.70 11.22
C GLY A 1059 -34.04 3.50 11.62
N PHE A 1060 -33.53 4.16 12.67
CA PHE A 1060 -32.16 3.96 13.19
C PHE A 1060 -32.17 3.45 14.64
N THR A 1061 -32.08 2.14 14.84
CA THR A 1061 -32.01 1.51 16.16
C THR A 1061 -30.71 1.87 16.89
N LYS A 1062 -30.80 2.42 18.10
CA LYS A 1062 -29.64 2.78 18.93
C LYS A 1062 -29.57 1.90 20.18
N ILE A 1063 -28.38 1.43 20.55
CA ILE A 1063 -28.20 0.67 21.78
C ILE A 1063 -28.41 1.59 22.98
N TYR A 1064 -29.33 1.19 23.85
CA TYR A 1064 -29.55 1.79 25.15
C TYR A 1064 -28.66 1.16 26.22
N ALA A 1065 -28.59 -0.18 26.25
CA ALA A 1065 -27.78 -0.93 27.20
C ALA A 1065 -27.38 -2.31 26.67
N ILE A 1066 -26.26 -2.82 27.17
CA ILE A 1066 -25.78 -4.19 26.97
C ILE A 1066 -25.61 -4.81 28.36
N HIS A 1067 -26.30 -5.92 28.62
CA HIS A 1067 -26.21 -6.65 29.89
C HIS A 1067 -25.57 -8.01 29.66
N GLN A 1068 -24.42 -8.25 30.29
CA GLN A 1068 -23.79 -9.57 30.27
C GLN A 1068 -24.61 -10.54 31.12
N ALA A 1069 -24.88 -11.72 30.58
CA ALA A 1069 -25.49 -12.81 31.33
C ALA A 1069 -24.40 -13.66 31.99
N GLU A 1070 -24.59 -14.00 33.26
CA GLU A 1070 -23.66 -14.81 34.03
C GLU A 1070 -23.98 -16.29 33.86
N LEU A 1071 -22.97 -17.11 33.60
CA LEU A 1071 -23.11 -18.55 33.58
C LEU A 1071 -23.36 -19.06 35.00
N VAL A 1072 -24.49 -19.72 35.23
CA VAL A 1072 -24.86 -20.25 36.54
C VAL A 1072 -24.62 -21.76 36.61
N GLU A 1073 -24.87 -22.47 35.51
CA GLU A 1073 -24.84 -23.93 35.52
C GLU A 1073 -24.66 -24.51 34.11
N VAL A 1074 -23.96 -25.65 34.01
CA VAL A 1074 -23.89 -26.46 32.78
C VAL A 1074 -24.29 -27.90 33.11
N LYS A 1075 -25.36 -28.41 32.52
CA LYS A 1075 -25.86 -29.78 32.69
C LYS A 1075 -26.19 -30.39 31.34
N ASN A 1076 -25.67 -31.59 31.05
CA ASN A 1076 -25.93 -32.32 29.80
C ASN A 1076 -25.75 -31.47 28.53
N LYS A 1077 -24.68 -30.66 28.49
CA LYS A 1077 -24.37 -29.70 27.40
C LYS A 1077 -25.32 -28.51 27.25
N ILE A 1078 -26.27 -28.35 28.16
CA ILE A 1078 -27.11 -27.16 28.26
C ILE A 1078 -26.47 -26.22 29.29
N ALA A 1079 -26.10 -25.03 28.85
CA ALA A 1079 -25.58 -23.96 29.68
C ALA A 1079 -26.71 -22.97 30.02
N ARG A 1080 -26.85 -22.68 31.32
CA ARG A 1080 -27.89 -21.81 31.87
C ARG A 1080 -27.28 -20.50 32.32
N TYR A 1081 -27.76 -19.42 31.74
CA TYR A 1081 -27.31 -18.06 31.99
C TYR A 1081 -28.40 -17.25 32.68
N ILE A 1082 -28.00 -16.39 33.61
CA ILE A 1082 -28.89 -15.45 34.29
C ILE A 1082 -28.42 -14.03 34.02
N VAL A 1083 -29.36 -13.16 33.69
CA VAL A 1083 -29.12 -11.72 33.55
C VAL A 1083 -30.01 -10.97 34.52
N ASN A 1084 -29.41 -10.09 35.32
CA ASN A 1084 -30.12 -9.20 36.22
C ASN A 1084 -29.90 -7.77 35.76
N SER A 1085 -30.99 -7.02 35.55
CA SER A 1085 -30.90 -5.63 35.10
C SER A 1085 -32.10 -4.81 35.55
N ALA A 1086 -31.96 -3.49 35.52
CA ALA A 1086 -33.03 -2.53 35.75
C ALA A 1086 -32.93 -1.35 34.76
N PRO A 1087 -34.05 -0.91 34.16
CA PRO A 1087 -34.07 0.27 33.31
C PRO A 1087 -33.80 1.53 34.16
N LYS A 1088 -32.87 2.37 33.69
CA LYS A 1088 -32.47 3.60 34.40
C LYS A 1088 -33.26 4.84 33.99
N LYS A 1089 -34.06 4.74 32.94
CA LYS A 1089 -34.87 5.84 32.40
C LYS A 1089 -36.24 5.30 31.96
N PRO A 1090 -37.30 6.11 32.07
CA PRO A 1090 -38.59 5.76 31.49
C PRO A 1090 -38.53 5.83 29.96
N GLY A 1091 -39.19 4.91 29.28
CA GLY A 1091 -39.25 4.86 27.82
C GLY A 1091 -39.73 3.50 27.29
N PHE A 1092 -39.97 3.43 25.99
CA PHE A 1092 -40.19 2.17 25.28
C PHE A 1092 -38.86 1.66 24.73
N TYR A 1093 -38.58 0.39 24.99
CA TYR A 1093 -37.33 -0.27 24.61
C TYR A 1093 -37.63 -1.60 23.93
N ASN A 1094 -36.81 -1.96 22.96
CA ASN A 1094 -36.77 -3.33 22.45
C ASN A 1094 -35.60 -4.07 23.13
N TYR A 1095 -35.71 -5.38 23.28
CA TYR A 1095 -34.59 -6.20 23.73
C TYR A 1095 -34.45 -7.45 22.86
N ALA A 1096 -33.22 -7.93 22.72
CA ALA A 1096 -32.89 -9.18 22.04
C ALA A 1096 -31.69 -9.84 22.74
N ILE A 1097 -31.57 -11.16 22.59
CA ILE A 1097 -30.44 -11.92 23.12
C ILE A 1097 -29.39 -12.07 22.03
N ARG A 1098 -28.13 -11.87 22.41
CA ARG A 1098 -26.99 -12.10 21.54
C ARG A 1098 -26.03 -13.09 22.17
N VAL A 1099 -25.77 -14.18 21.46
CA VAL A 1099 -24.68 -15.11 21.76
C VAL A 1099 -23.51 -14.78 20.84
N TYR A 1100 -22.30 -14.67 21.37
CA TYR A 1100 -21.11 -14.31 20.60
C TYR A 1100 -19.91 -15.18 20.99
N ALA A 1101 -18.98 -15.40 20.06
CA ALA A 1101 -17.81 -16.21 20.34
C ALA A 1101 -16.85 -15.45 21.26
N LYS A 1102 -16.43 -16.09 22.36
CA LYS A 1102 -15.63 -15.49 23.42
C LYS A 1102 -14.29 -16.20 23.58
N ASN A 1103 -13.21 -15.42 23.61
CA ASN A 1103 -11.87 -15.90 23.93
C ASN A 1103 -11.01 -14.75 24.47
N ASP A 1104 -10.35 -14.95 25.61
CA ASP A 1104 -9.56 -13.91 26.28
C ASP A 1104 -8.28 -13.50 25.51
N LEU A 1105 -7.87 -14.28 24.51
CA LEU A 1105 -6.73 -13.97 23.64
C LEU A 1105 -7.07 -13.02 22.49
N LEU A 1106 -8.37 -12.81 22.21
CA LEU A 1106 -8.84 -11.86 21.21
C LEU A 1106 -8.90 -10.43 21.76
N PRO A 1107 -8.33 -9.43 21.08
CA PRO A 1107 -8.42 -8.03 21.49
C PRO A 1107 -9.84 -7.49 21.45
N TYR A 1108 -10.63 -7.94 20.47
CA TYR A 1108 -11.98 -7.47 20.22
C TYR A 1108 -12.92 -8.65 19.97
N LYS A 1109 -14.13 -8.59 20.53
CA LYS A 1109 -15.19 -9.60 20.30
C LYS A 1109 -15.54 -9.77 18.82
N GLN A 1110 -15.40 -8.70 18.05
CA GLN A 1110 -15.65 -8.66 16.61
C GLN A 1110 -14.61 -9.46 15.79
N ASP A 1111 -13.44 -9.80 16.33
CA ASP A 1111 -12.38 -10.52 15.61
C ASP A 1111 -12.76 -11.97 15.23
N SER A 1112 -13.82 -12.52 15.85
CA SER A 1112 -14.42 -13.80 15.43
C SER A 1112 -15.49 -13.63 14.35
N GLY A 1113 -16.23 -12.51 14.38
CA GLY A 1113 -17.40 -12.26 13.54
C GLY A 1113 -18.58 -13.23 13.77
N LEU A 1114 -18.51 -14.12 14.76
CA LEU A 1114 -19.52 -15.15 15.02
C LEU A 1114 -20.51 -14.68 16.07
N VAL A 1115 -21.75 -14.51 15.64
CA VAL A 1115 -22.87 -14.01 16.45
C VAL A 1115 -24.14 -14.79 16.12
N LEU A 1116 -24.96 -15.06 17.13
CA LEU A 1116 -26.32 -15.59 17.01
C LEU A 1116 -27.27 -14.66 17.77
N TRP A 1117 -28.37 -14.28 17.14
CA TRP A 1117 -29.42 -13.43 17.71
C TRP A 1117 -30.71 -14.23 17.95
N ALA A 1118 -31.43 -13.92 19.03
CA ALA A 1118 -32.75 -14.46 19.34
C ALA A 1118 -33.68 -13.45 19.99
#